data_AF-A0A2U2HNI5-F1
#
_entry.id   AF-A0A2U2HNI5-F1
#
_cell.length_a   1.000
_cell.length_b   1.000
_cell.length_c   1.000
_cell.angle_alpha   90.00
_cell.angle_beta   90.00
_cell.angle_gamma   90.00
#
_symmetry.space_group_name_H-M   'P 1'
#
loop_
_entity.id
_entity.type
_entity.pdbx_description
1 polymer ?
#
loop_
_entity_poly.entity_id
_entity_poly.type
_entity_poly.pdbx_seq_one_letter_code
_entity_poly.pdbx_strand_id
1 'polypeptide(L)'
;MQFIEKIKASVVNLAMRTHGFWQSLIIVLLLALASMDGVFTPLDGSVYDFYVRNSPDVGSAKRQVALIETPVTTLSDPAMAWDKLADDLLDAGARQLVFTVAPAGDAAAIERLLKNPRVVVGSNLAPDPERAGAHRFHLTGDFGHALPNAVADVPEPLLGVHRYQRYSYAVGDTTLPSVEALAARRLGVEVPASGRYLIDFGKKNAGFPRMKHRQMQEGGLIADVFRGRVVLIGIGSERFHRTVVTPITDGAREVTMLDYHGYALDSLLRGTQYRSLDPLAKGAVLIVVWFACFLLLQPLQFRKAIAVATAIGLGLVFFTWLMFYLLHIHFPVIGSILVIGTSVVTVFQSKTDRQNLALSRLATEANLAATGGVGVGELASDTVFWSSLLAMVDQILPLTRVILLERPDGETRLRETHSLRCSIDSIGERRRDFGRTPYSTAIDANAPIEVRNYLKESQPEEHQFVAPIVWGGQVLGFWAFGIDAKQMANRASLMRAAAAIGERLAEVMAERHRNLTRGSIGSDWRDILADPRDSAILKLSEHLRLIARHTTILDDVFNGLAGPTIVYDLFGRPLISNARMKASLQAADLDGDTQSAADLLQLLCALSPDQARTTLLGIVFDGLNFERVARIGAEHYLLHVSALRDSAKSSQRWEDVLLHIHGLMIQLFPLSNLEKRRLQRLDDLLHSRDAGRKTPSPKPPEAAKHEAGKTAGDDGGEQVDAWRALEFATASIAALPRHEMVRFEVKGSGKGAAVFDTANNLRELLLALLELLAADSQQPGEVSIGVDTAGGSLRLELRNQGFGMPDDKLQAMLEGPVWPQSDTLRRIRQLRDRAFGEHGVLTLNSIVGSGYTAKLVMPLAE
;
A
#
# COMPACT_ATOMS: atom_id res chain seq x y z
N MET A 1 1.39 -41.01 0.08
CA MET A 1 2.67 -40.49 -0.48
C MET A 1 2.46 -39.70 -1.78
N GLN A 2 1.80 -40.26 -2.81
CA GLN A 2 1.53 -39.56 -4.08
C GLN A 2 0.69 -38.26 -3.96
N PHE A 3 -0.18 -38.14 -2.96
CA PHE A 3 -0.95 -36.91 -2.69
C PHE A 3 -0.06 -35.76 -2.18
N ILE A 4 0.96 -36.08 -1.36
CA ILE A 4 1.91 -35.10 -0.81
C ILE A 4 2.90 -34.66 -1.89
N GLU A 5 3.33 -35.56 -2.78
CA GLU A 5 4.17 -35.20 -3.93
C GLU A 5 3.43 -34.32 -4.94
N LYS A 6 2.15 -34.60 -5.24
CA LYS A 6 1.34 -33.73 -6.11
C LYS A 6 1.16 -32.33 -5.51
N ILE A 7 0.97 -32.22 -4.20
CA ILE A 7 0.87 -30.92 -3.50
C ILE A 7 2.22 -30.18 -3.57
N LYS A 8 3.35 -30.85 -3.30
CA LYS A 8 4.68 -30.23 -3.39
C LYS A 8 5.00 -29.74 -4.80
N ALA A 9 4.75 -30.56 -5.82
CA ALA A 9 4.97 -30.18 -7.22
C ALA A 9 4.06 -29.01 -7.65
N SER A 10 2.80 -28.99 -7.19
CA SER A 10 1.85 -27.92 -7.48
C SER A 10 2.20 -26.60 -6.78
N VAL A 11 2.68 -26.65 -5.53
CA VAL A 11 3.12 -25.46 -4.79
C VAL A 11 4.38 -24.85 -5.42
N VAL A 12 5.33 -25.68 -5.87
CA VAL A 12 6.55 -25.22 -6.54
C VAL A 12 6.24 -24.58 -7.91
N ASN A 13 5.32 -25.16 -8.69
CA ASN A 13 4.89 -24.55 -9.96
C ASN A 13 4.08 -23.25 -9.74
N LEU A 14 3.28 -23.17 -8.68
CA LEU A 14 2.54 -21.97 -8.30
C LEU A 14 3.48 -20.86 -7.81
N ALA A 15 4.53 -21.21 -7.06
CA ALA A 15 5.59 -20.32 -6.64
C ALA A 15 6.27 -19.66 -7.84
N MET A 16 6.77 -20.46 -8.80
CA MET A 16 7.49 -19.99 -9.99
C MET A 16 6.67 -19.07 -10.90
N ARG A 17 5.33 -19.06 -10.81
CA ARG A 17 4.47 -18.23 -11.67
C ARG A 17 4.09 -16.88 -11.06
N THR A 18 4.53 -16.60 -9.84
CA THR A 18 4.26 -15.32 -9.16
C THR A 18 5.39 -14.32 -9.39
N HIS A 19 5.06 -13.07 -9.73
CA HIS A 19 6.05 -11.99 -9.85
C HIS A 19 6.91 -11.85 -8.57
N GLY A 20 6.31 -12.07 -7.40
CA GLY A 20 7.01 -12.03 -6.11
C GLY A 20 8.08 -13.12 -5.94
N PHE A 21 7.92 -14.31 -6.55
CA PHE A 21 8.93 -15.36 -6.50
C PHE A 21 10.21 -14.96 -7.24
N TRP A 22 10.08 -14.50 -8.49
CA TRP A 22 11.24 -14.08 -9.29
C TRP A 22 11.97 -12.89 -8.66
N GLN A 23 11.23 -11.92 -8.13
CA GLN A 23 11.82 -10.80 -7.37
C GLN A 23 12.59 -11.31 -6.15
N SER A 24 12.00 -12.21 -5.36
CA SER A 24 12.68 -12.78 -4.18
C SER A 24 13.92 -13.60 -4.57
N LEU A 25 13.86 -14.38 -5.65
CA LEU A 25 14.97 -15.18 -6.15
C LEU A 25 16.14 -14.29 -6.60
N ILE A 26 15.87 -13.21 -7.35
CA ILE A 26 16.90 -12.26 -7.78
C ILE A 26 17.59 -11.63 -6.56
N ILE A 27 16.81 -11.19 -5.58
CA ILE A 27 17.35 -10.60 -4.34
C ILE A 27 18.23 -11.61 -3.59
N VAL A 28 17.79 -12.86 -3.47
CA VAL A 28 18.58 -13.90 -2.78
C VAL A 28 19.83 -14.28 -3.55
N LEU A 29 19.80 -14.31 -4.89
CA LEU A 29 21.00 -14.53 -5.69
C LEU A 29 22.01 -13.39 -5.49
N LEU A 30 21.55 -12.14 -5.43
CA LEU A 30 22.40 -10.98 -5.12
C LEU A 30 22.98 -11.06 -3.69
N LEU A 31 22.17 -11.45 -2.71
CA LEU A 31 22.63 -11.67 -1.33
C LEU A 31 23.63 -12.83 -1.24
N ALA A 32 23.43 -13.91 -2.01
CA ALA A 32 24.35 -15.04 -2.08
C ALA A 32 25.69 -14.63 -2.68
N LEU A 33 25.68 -13.88 -3.79
CA LEU A 33 26.89 -13.31 -4.41
C LEU A 33 27.63 -12.38 -3.43
N ALA A 34 26.91 -11.46 -2.78
CA ALA A 34 27.49 -10.58 -1.76
C ALA A 34 28.08 -11.36 -0.57
N SER A 35 27.46 -12.48 -0.17
CA SER A 35 27.99 -13.36 0.87
C SER A 35 29.26 -14.09 0.42
N MET A 36 29.34 -14.51 -0.84
CA MET A 36 30.53 -15.14 -1.43
C MET A 36 31.72 -14.18 -1.49
N ASP A 37 31.48 -12.91 -1.83
CA ASP A 37 32.49 -11.85 -1.82
C ASP A 37 32.87 -11.38 -0.41
N GLY A 38 32.23 -11.93 0.62
CA GLY A 38 32.55 -11.63 2.00
C GLY A 38 32.05 -10.28 2.50
N VAL A 39 31.04 -9.68 1.85
CA VAL A 39 30.42 -8.41 2.28
C VAL A 39 29.91 -8.48 3.72
N PHE A 40 29.40 -9.65 4.15
CA PHE A 40 28.87 -9.85 5.50
C PHE A 40 29.93 -10.28 6.53
N THR A 41 31.18 -10.53 6.12
CA THR A 41 32.27 -11.00 7.01
C THR A 41 32.46 -10.12 8.26
N PRO A 42 32.39 -8.77 8.18
CA PRO A 42 32.53 -7.94 9.37
C PRO A 42 31.40 -8.15 10.39
N LEU A 43 30.16 -8.30 9.92
CA LEU A 43 28.98 -8.49 10.77
C LEU A 43 28.91 -9.91 11.34
N ASP A 44 29.21 -10.92 10.51
CA ASP A 44 29.35 -12.30 10.96
C ASP A 44 30.49 -12.43 11.99
N GLY A 45 31.57 -11.64 11.85
CA GLY A 45 32.65 -11.52 12.84
C GLY A 45 32.19 -10.99 14.20
N SER A 46 31.21 -10.08 14.25
CA SER A 46 30.61 -9.64 15.52
C SER A 46 29.78 -10.74 16.17
N VAL A 47 29.09 -11.56 15.36
CA VAL A 47 28.36 -12.75 15.85
C VAL A 47 29.33 -13.78 16.43
N TYR A 48 30.46 -14.00 15.76
CA TYR A 48 31.55 -14.81 16.27
C TYR A 48 32.03 -14.32 17.65
N ASP A 49 32.30 -13.02 17.78
CA ASP A 49 32.75 -12.45 19.05
C ASP A 49 31.73 -12.66 20.17
N PHE A 50 30.44 -12.49 19.85
CA PHE A 50 29.35 -12.74 20.78
C PHE A 50 29.31 -14.20 21.23
N TYR A 51 29.45 -15.16 20.31
CA TYR A 51 29.46 -16.58 20.65
C TYR A 51 30.68 -16.97 21.47
N VAL A 52 31.89 -16.50 21.12
CA VAL A 52 33.11 -16.77 21.89
C VAL A 52 32.98 -16.23 23.32
N ARG A 53 32.44 -15.01 23.48
CA ARG A 53 32.25 -14.39 24.81
C ARG A 53 31.23 -15.11 25.70
N ASN A 54 30.21 -15.72 25.11
CA ASN A 54 29.07 -16.32 25.82
C ASN A 54 29.06 -17.86 25.79
N SER A 55 30.13 -18.51 25.35
CA SER A 55 30.18 -19.98 25.29
C SER A 55 30.25 -20.61 26.70
N PRO A 56 29.50 -21.69 26.97
CA PRO A 56 29.34 -22.24 28.31
C PRO A 56 30.58 -22.92 28.93
N ASP A 57 30.51 -23.01 30.27
CA ASP A 57 31.32 -23.68 31.30
C ASP A 57 31.70 -25.16 31.08
N VAL A 58 31.92 -25.68 29.86
CA VAL A 58 32.17 -27.12 29.72
C VAL A 58 33.65 -27.39 29.97
N GLY A 59 33.90 -27.85 31.20
CA GLY A 59 35.12 -28.41 31.77
C GLY A 59 36.42 -28.10 31.03
N SER A 60 37.33 -27.40 31.69
CA SER A 60 38.72 -27.15 31.29
C SER A 60 39.41 -28.40 30.72
N ALA A 61 39.24 -28.67 29.42
CA ALA A 61 40.12 -29.56 28.70
C ALA A 61 41.53 -29.01 28.93
N LYS A 62 42.38 -29.82 29.59
CA LYS A 62 43.72 -29.44 30.02
C LYS A 62 44.45 -28.83 28.82
N ARG A 63 44.70 -27.50 28.86
CA ARG A 63 45.38 -26.77 27.78
C ARG A 63 46.65 -27.53 27.41
N GLN A 64 46.87 -27.72 26.11
CA GLN A 64 48.00 -28.50 25.61
C GLN A 64 49.26 -27.65 25.45
N VAL A 65 49.14 -26.33 25.63
CA VAL A 65 50.22 -25.35 25.47
C VAL A 65 50.61 -24.74 26.82
N ALA A 66 51.90 -24.51 27.03
CA ALA A 66 52.47 -23.73 28.13
C ALA A 66 53.33 -22.59 27.57
N LEU A 67 53.34 -21.44 28.24
CA LEU A 67 54.03 -20.24 27.77
C LEU A 67 55.28 -19.94 28.60
N ILE A 68 56.39 -19.62 27.93
CA ILE A 68 57.60 -19.07 28.55
C ILE A 68 57.79 -17.63 28.05
N GLU A 69 57.62 -16.70 28.98
CA GLU A 69 57.76 -15.27 28.73
C GLU A 69 59.24 -14.88 28.86
N THR A 70 59.83 -14.43 27.76
CA THR A 70 61.25 -14.02 27.69
C THR A 70 61.36 -12.54 27.31
N PRO A 71 62.19 -11.75 28.02
CA PRO A 71 62.49 -10.37 27.61
C PRO A 71 63.16 -10.31 26.23
N VAL A 72 62.91 -9.23 25.46
CA VAL A 72 63.54 -9.03 24.15
C VAL A 72 65.06 -9.01 24.26
N THR A 73 65.60 -8.42 25.33
CA THR A 73 67.06 -8.36 25.58
C THR A 73 67.69 -9.73 25.68
N THR A 74 66.99 -10.71 26.26
CA THR A 74 67.46 -12.09 26.37
C THR A 74 67.33 -12.84 25.05
N LEU A 75 66.26 -12.61 24.28
CA LEU A 75 66.08 -13.20 22.95
C LEU A 75 67.13 -12.71 21.94
N SER A 76 67.63 -11.50 22.11
CA SER A 76 68.67 -10.89 21.28
C SER A 76 70.09 -11.07 21.82
N ASP A 77 70.28 -11.76 22.95
CA ASP A 77 71.60 -11.99 23.55
C ASP A 77 72.31 -13.18 22.89
N PRO A 78 73.43 -12.97 22.15
CA PRO A 78 74.17 -14.05 21.52
C PRO A 78 74.84 -15.03 22.50
N ALA A 79 75.02 -14.63 23.76
CA ALA A 79 75.65 -15.47 24.79
C ALA A 79 74.69 -16.51 25.40
N MET A 80 73.41 -16.48 25.02
CA MET A 80 72.38 -17.35 25.58
C MET A 80 72.43 -18.76 24.95
N ALA A 81 72.59 -19.78 25.80
CA ALA A 81 72.64 -21.19 25.38
C ALA A 81 71.23 -21.79 25.18
N TRP A 82 70.58 -21.43 24.07
CA TRP A 82 69.23 -21.89 23.72
C TRP A 82 69.11 -23.40 23.48
N ASP A 83 70.18 -24.03 23.01
CA ASP A 83 70.26 -25.48 22.79
C ASP A 83 70.18 -26.25 24.12
N LYS A 84 70.96 -25.83 25.12
CA LYS A 84 70.92 -26.43 26.47
C LYS A 84 69.55 -26.26 27.12
N LEU A 85 68.94 -25.07 27.00
CA LEU A 85 67.60 -24.84 27.51
C LEU A 85 66.55 -25.73 26.82
N ALA A 86 66.69 -25.94 25.52
CA ALA A 86 65.80 -26.82 24.78
C ALA A 86 65.91 -28.27 25.27
N ASP A 87 67.12 -28.76 25.51
CA ASP A 87 67.37 -30.09 26.07
C ASP A 87 66.77 -30.23 27.47
N ASP A 88 67.01 -29.26 28.38
CA ASP A 88 66.47 -29.26 29.75
C ASP A 88 64.92 -29.33 29.76
N LEU A 89 64.26 -28.60 28.85
CA LEU A 89 62.79 -28.60 28.73
C LEU A 89 62.24 -29.89 28.11
N LEU A 90 62.95 -30.47 27.13
CA LEU A 90 62.59 -31.75 26.54
C LEU A 90 62.74 -32.89 27.55
N ASP A 91 63.80 -32.87 28.37
CA ASP A 91 64.05 -33.83 29.44
C ASP A 91 63.04 -33.70 30.58
N ALA A 92 62.57 -32.48 30.87
CA ALA A 92 61.46 -32.23 31.78
C ALA A 92 60.09 -32.78 31.28
N GLY A 93 60.04 -33.32 30.05
CA GLY A 93 58.88 -33.98 29.47
C GLY A 93 58.01 -33.10 28.59
N ALA A 94 58.50 -31.95 28.13
CA ALA A 94 57.84 -31.16 27.10
C ALA A 94 57.66 -32.00 25.82
N ARG A 95 56.50 -31.93 25.17
CA ARG A 95 56.22 -32.67 23.93
C ARG A 95 56.99 -32.11 22.73
N GLN A 96 57.07 -30.79 22.65
CA GLN A 96 57.72 -30.02 21.59
C GLN A 96 58.03 -28.60 22.09
N LEU A 97 59.05 -27.95 21.55
CA LEU A 97 59.34 -26.54 21.76
C LEU A 97 59.05 -25.72 20.50
N VAL A 98 58.48 -24.54 20.69
CA VAL A 98 58.12 -23.63 19.61
C VAL A 98 58.59 -22.22 19.97
N PHE A 99 59.47 -21.65 19.16
CA PHE A 99 59.92 -20.27 19.28
C PHE A 99 59.09 -19.38 18.34
N THR A 100 58.42 -18.35 18.88
CA THR A 100 57.65 -17.38 18.06
C THR A 100 58.54 -16.29 17.46
N VAL A 101 59.75 -16.11 18.00
CA VAL A 101 60.76 -15.20 17.46
C VAL A 101 62.06 -15.98 17.36
N ALA A 102 62.80 -15.77 16.28
CA ALA A 102 64.05 -16.47 16.06
C ALA A 102 65.09 -16.00 17.10
N PRO A 103 65.61 -16.90 17.97
CA PRO A 103 66.56 -16.50 19.00
C PRO A 103 67.92 -16.10 18.38
N ALA A 104 68.60 -15.13 18.98
CA ALA A 104 70.01 -14.85 18.67
C ALA A 104 70.91 -15.87 19.38
N GLY A 105 72.04 -16.22 18.76
CA GLY A 105 72.99 -17.20 19.27
C GLY A 105 74.07 -17.54 18.27
N ASP A 106 75.00 -18.42 18.67
CA ASP A 106 76.02 -18.98 17.79
C ASP A 106 75.38 -19.79 16.64
N ALA A 107 75.87 -19.62 15.42
CA ALA A 107 75.34 -20.26 14.21
C ALA A 107 75.31 -21.79 14.34
N ALA A 108 76.32 -22.39 14.97
CA ALA A 108 76.38 -23.84 15.20
C ALA A 108 75.31 -24.33 16.19
N ALA A 109 75.03 -23.54 17.23
CA ALA A 109 73.99 -23.85 18.22
C ALA A 109 72.58 -23.70 17.62
N ILE A 110 72.36 -22.65 16.83
CA ILE A 110 71.09 -22.44 16.10
C ILE A 110 70.87 -23.55 15.06
N GLU A 111 71.90 -23.95 14.31
CA GLU A 111 71.80 -25.03 13.35
C GLU A 111 71.43 -26.37 14.03
N ARG A 112 72.03 -26.68 15.18
CA ARG A 112 71.67 -27.84 16.00
C ARG A 112 70.21 -27.78 16.45
N LEU A 113 69.74 -26.61 16.87
CA LEU A 113 68.37 -26.37 17.31
C LEU A 113 67.36 -26.53 16.17
N LEU A 114 67.67 -26.03 14.97
CA LEU A 114 66.83 -26.18 13.77
C LEU A 114 66.77 -27.62 13.24
N LYS A 115 67.84 -28.40 13.41
CA LYS A 115 67.91 -29.82 13.05
C LYS A 115 67.08 -30.72 13.96
N ASN A 116 66.74 -30.27 15.17
CA ASN A 116 65.94 -31.05 16.11
C ASN A 116 64.47 -31.14 15.64
N PRO A 117 63.91 -32.35 15.37
CA PRO A 117 62.54 -32.49 14.91
C PRO A 117 61.50 -32.02 15.93
N ARG A 118 61.86 -31.96 17.23
CA ARG A 118 60.98 -31.51 18.32
C ARG A 118 61.06 -30.01 18.60
N VAL A 119 61.83 -29.25 17.80
CA VAL A 119 61.94 -27.80 17.94
C VAL A 119 61.50 -27.10 16.66
N VAL A 120 60.59 -26.14 16.79
CA VAL A 120 60.10 -25.30 15.69
C VAL A 120 60.52 -23.86 15.96
N VAL A 121 61.15 -23.22 14.98
CA VAL A 121 61.56 -21.81 15.07
C VAL A 121 60.79 -21.02 14.01
N GLY A 122 59.98 -20.08 14.49
CA GLY A 122 59.28 -19.11 13.68
C GLY A 122 59.99 -17.76 13.67
N SER A 123 59.78 -17.01 12.60
CA SER A 123 60.22 -15.61 12.48
C SER A 123 59.11 -14.76 11.86
N ASN A 124 59.07 -13.48 12.25
CA ASN A 124 58.12 -12.52 11.70
C ASN A 124 58.52 -12.12 10.28
N LEU A 125 57.56 -11.72 9.46
CA LEU A 125 57.84 -11.17 8.14
C LEU A 125 58.01 -9.65 8.22
N ALA A 126 59.00 -9.13 7.52
CA ALA A 126 59.20 -7.71 7.26
C ALA A 126 59.02 -7.43 5.76
N PRO A 127 58.51 -6.24 5.37
CA PRO A 127 58.52 -5.83 3.97
C PRO A 127 59.96 -5.83 3.46
N ASP A 128 60.18 -6.37 2.26
CA ASP A 128 61.47 -6.34 1.61
C ASP A 128 61.74 -4.92 1.07
N PRO A 129 62.78 -4.21 1.55
CA PRO A 129 63.11 -2.87 1.06
C PRO A 129 63.59 -2.88 -0.41
N GLU A 130 64.02 -4.02 -0.95
CA GLU A 130 64.55 -4.10 -2.33
C GLU A 130 63.50 -4.55 -3.37
N ARG A 131 62.39 -5.18 -2.94
CA ARG A 131 61.28 -5.60 -3.80
C ARG A 131 59.93 -5.21 -3.22
N ALA A 132 59.28 -4.24 -3.86
CA ALA A 132 57.92 -3.84 -3.51
C ALA A 132 56.94 -5.03 -3.59
N GLY A 133 56.29 -5.34 -2.47
CA GLY A 133 55.32 -6.44 -2.34
C GLY A 133 55.94 -7.79 -1.96
N ALA A 134 57.26 -7.91 -1.86
CA ALA A 134 57.91 -9.09 -1.30
C ALA A 134 58.09 -8.96 0.22
N HIS A 135 58.06 -10.10 0.91
CA HIS A 135 58.31 -10.20 2.34
C HIS A 135 59.56 -11.04 2.60
N ARG A 136 60.40 -10.59 3.53
CA ARG A 136 61.58 -11.33 4.00
C ARG A 136 61.48 -11.58 5.50
N PHE A 137 62.16 -12.61 5.99
CA PHE A 137 62.23 -12.88 7.44
C PHE A 137 62.89 -11.72 8.19
N HIS A 138 62.34 -11.37 9.34
CA HIS A 138 62.96 -10.49 10.31
C HIS A 138 63.82 -11.34 11.25
N LEU A 139 65.14 -11.32 11.02
CA LEU A 139 66.12 -12.09 11.80
C LEU A 139 66.80 -11.18 12.82
N THR A 140 66.86 -11.63 14.07
CA THR A 140 67.45 -10.93 15.22
C THR A 140 68.91 -11.33 15.48
N GLY A 141 69.51 -12.17 14.61
CA GLY A 141 70.90 -12.66 14.72
C GLY A 141 71.46 -13.20 13.40
N ASP A 142 72.68 -13.75 13.42
CA ASP A 142 73.31 -14.40 12.27
C ASP A 142 72.90 -15.88 12.19
N PHE A 143 72.06 -16.20 11.21
CA PHE A 143 71.54 -17.55 10.97
C PHE A 143 72.38 -18.33 9.93
N GLY A 144 73.48 -17.75 9.43
CA GLY A 144 74.25 -18.34 8.34
C GLY A 144 73.36 -18.71 7.14
N HIS A 145 73.45 -19.98 6.70
CA HIS A 145 72.60 -20.52 5.62
C HIS A 145 71.28 -21.15 6.11
N ALA A 146 71.04 -21.25 7.42
CA ALA A 146 69.91 -21.98 7.99
C ALA A 146 68.74 -21.03 8.30
N LEU A 147 67.80 -20.91 7.37
CA LEU A 147 66.62 -20.05 7.55
C LEU A 147 65.58 -20.68 8.51
N PRO A 148 64.78 -19.85 9.20
CA PRO A 148 63.63 -20.33 9.99
C PRO A 148 62.66 -21.16 9.14
N ASN A 149 62.11 -22.21 9.74
CA ASN A 149 61.27 -23.18 9.03
C ASN A 149 59.78 -22.80 8.99
N ALA A 150 59.39 -21.70 9.66
CA ALA A 150 58.00 -21.26 9.74
C ALA A 150 57.87 -19.75 9.95
N VAL A 151 56.67 -19.23 9.66
CA VAL A 151 56.30 -17.81 9.84
C VAL A 151 55.49 -17.63 11.12
N ALA A 152 55.91 -16.70 11.98
CA ALA A 152 55.23 -16.38 13.25
C ALA A 152 54.54 -15.00 13.20
N ASP A 153 53.79 -14.73 12.13
CA ASP A 153 53.15 -13.43 11.92
C ASP A 153 51.68 -13.42 12.37
N VAL A 154 51.16 -12.24 12.67
CA VAL A 154 49.76 -12.01 13.05
C VAL A 154 49.01 -11.37 11.87
N PRO A 155 47.98 -12.01 11.30
CA PRO A 155 47.23 -11.45 10.18
C PRO A 155 46.57 -10.11 10.52
N GLU A 156 46.33 -9.31 9.49
CA GLU A 156 45.63 -8.03 9.61
C GLU A 156 44.27 -8.18 10.31
N PRO A 157 43.95 -7.30 11.28
CA PRO A 157 42.70 -7.38 12.00
C PRO A 157 41.51 -7.02 11.10
N LEU A 158 40.37 -7.67 11.33
CA LEU A 158 39.11 -7.28 10.71
C LEU A 158 38.36 -6.35 11.67
N LEU A 159 38.06 -5.12 11.25
CA LEU A 159 37.49 -4.07 12.11
C LEU A 159 38.31 -3.85 13.41
N GLY A 160 39.64 -3.95 13.33
CA GLY A 160 40.51 -3.78 14.49
C GLY A 160 40.53 -4.96 15.47
N VAL A 161 39.87 -6.09 15.18
CA VAL A 161 39.87 -7.29 16.02
C VAL A 161 40.47 -8.48 15.28
N HIS A 162 41.42 -9.17 15.91
CA HIS A 162 42.08 -10.36 15.39
C HIS A 162 41.28 -11.62 15.75
N ARG A 163 40.73 -12.29 14.73
CA ARG A 163 39.87 -13.49 14.90
C ARG A 163 40.41 -14.76 14.25
N TYR A 164 41.31 -14.62 13.28
CA TYR A 164 41.74 -15.71 12.41
C TYR A 164 43.24 -15.80 12.31
N GLN A 165 43.76 -17.01 12.10
CA GLN A 165 45.17 -17.28 11.77
C GLN A 165 45.27 -17.98 10.39
N ARG A 166 46.42 -17.84 9.72
CA ARG A 166 46.69 -18.51 8.43
C ARG A 166 47.41 -19.84 8.65
N TYR A 167 47.13 -20.82 7.79
CA TYR A 167 47.90 -22.08 7.79
C TYR A 167 49.26 -21.93 7.12
N SER A 168 49.39 -20.99 6.18
CA SER A 168 50.62 -20.72 5.43
C SER A 168 50.68 -19.27 4.96
N TYR A 169 51.89 -18.81 4.68
CA TYR A 169 52.21 -17.48 4.15
C TYR A 169 53.02 -17.63 2.87
N ALA A 170 52.78 -16.75 1.90
CA ALA A 170 53.63 -16.65 0.71
C ALA A 170 54.84 -15.76 1.05
N VAL A 171 56.04 -16.31 0.90
CA VAL A 171 57.32 -15.64 1.15
C VAL A 171 58.16 -15.80 -0.12
N GLY A 172 58.24 -14.74 -0.92
CA GLY A 172 58.75 -14.84 -2.30
C GLY A 172 57.93 -15.82 -3.13
N ASP A 173 58.61 -16.73 -3.83
CA ASP A 173 57.99 -17.78 -4.66
C ASP A 173 57.63 -19.05 -3.86
N THR A 174 57.87 -19.07 -2.54
CA THR A 174 57.67 -20.24 -1.69
C THR A 174 56.52 -20.02 -0.70
N THR A 175 55.76 -21.08 -0.44
CA THR A 175 54.70 -21.07 0.58
C THR A 175 55.22 -21.74 1.84
N LEU A 176 55.39 -20.95 2.91
CA LEU A 176 55.88 -21.44 4.19
C LEU A 176 54.72 -21.61 5.19
N PRO A 177 54.71 -22.67 6.02
CA PRO A 177 53.68 -22.86 7.02
C PRO A 177 53.79 -21.80 8.12
N SER A 178 52.67 -21.51 8.78
CA SER A 178 52.71 -20.79 10.04
C SER A 178 53.38 -21.62 11.14
N VAL A 179 53.92 -20.96 12.15
CA VAL A 179 54.63 -21.62 13.26
C VAL A 179 53.72 -22.61 13.98
N GLU A 180 52.44 -22.27 14.10
CA GLU A 180 51.43 -23.11 14.74
C GLU A 180 51.06 -24.31 13.86
N ALA A 181 50.91 -24.12 12.55
CA ALA A 181 50.59 -25.19 11.62
C ALA A 181 51.76 -26.20 11.51
N LEU A 182 53.01 -25.72 11.48
CA LEU A 182 54.18 -26.61 11.45
C LEU A 182 54.33 -27.39 12.76
N ALA A 183 54.15 -26.73 13.91
CA ALA A 183 54.19 -27.38 15.22
C ALA A 183 53.14 -28.49 15.32
N ALA A 184 51.88 -28.20 14.95
CA ALA A 184 50.80 -29.17 14.95
C ALA A 184 51.07 -30.36 13.98
N ARG A 185 51.54 -30.09 12.75
CA ARG A 185 51.88 -31.14 11.76
C ARG A 185 52.96 -32.10 12.26
N ARG A 186 54.00 -31.57 12.91
CA ARG A 186 55.09 -32.40 13.48
C ARG A 186 54.62 -33.31 14.62
N LEU A 187 53.49 -32.99 15.25
CA LEU A 187 52.85 -33.81 16.27
C LEU A 187 51.81 -34.79 15.70
N GLY A 188 51.72 -34.92 14.38
CA GLY A 188 50.82 -35.82 13.68
C GLY A 188 49.39 -35.31 13.53
N VAL A 189 49.16 -34.00 13.74
CA VAL A 189 47.85 -33.39 13.50
C VAL A 189 47.70 -33.06 12.02
N GLU A 190 46.60 -33.50 11.41
CA GLU A 190 46.28 -33.14 10.02
C GLU A 190 45.85 -31.67 9.95
N VAL A 191 46.69 -30.85 9.31
CA VAL A 191 46.46 -29.41 9.13
C VAL A 191 46.46 -29.07 7.63
N PRO A 192 45.43 -28.37 7.12
CA PRO A 192 45.35 -27.97 5.72
C PRO A 192 46.61 -27.25 5.22
N ALA A 193 46.92 -27.41 3.93
CA ALA A 193 48.10 -26.81 3.30
C ALA A 193 48.07 -25.27 3.28
N SER A 194 46.87 -24.71 3.07
CA SER A 194 46.63 -23.27 2.90
C SER A 194 45.25 -22.88 3.44
N GLY A 195 45.00 -21.57 3.52
CA GLY A 195 43.72 -21.01 3.99
C GLY A 195 43.82 -20.34 5.35
N ARG A 196 42.66 -20.03 5.93
CA ARG A 196 42.52 -19.34 7.22
C ARG A 196 41.59 -20.13 8.12
N TYR A 197 41.78 -20.01 9.43
CA TYR A 197 40.90 -20.60 10.44
C TYR A 197 40.62 -19.61 11.56
N LEU A 198 39.44 -19.74 12.17
CA LEU A 198 39.03 -18.92 13.31
C LEU A 198 39.58 -19.54 14.60
N ILE A 199 40.19 -18.71 15.44
CA ILE A 199 40.93 -19.15 16.64
C ILE A 199 39.98 -19.32 17.82
N ASP A 200 39.97 -20.50 18.43
CA ASP A 200 39.30 -20.72 19.70
C ASP A 200 40.12 -20.10 20.85
N PHE A 201 39.79 -18.84 21.18
CA PHE A 201 40.32 -18.14 22.34
C PHE A 201 39.89 -18.78 23.68
N GLY A 202 38.94 -19.71 23.67
CA GLY A 202 38.36 -20.28 24.86
C GLY A 202 37.73 -19.22 25.77
N LYS A 203 37.58 -19.57 27.06
CA LYS A 203 36.88 -18.71 28.03
C LYS A 203 37.66 -17.45 28.39
N LYS A 204 36.93 -16.42 28.82
CA LYS A 204 37.45 -15.17 29.38
C LYS A 204 38.44 -15.34 30.56
N ASN A 205 38.44 -16.48 31.26
CA ASN A 205 39.34 -16.77 32.39
C ASN A 205 40.32 -17.94 32.16
N ALA A 206 40.30 -18.57 30.98
CA ALA A 206 41.13 -19.75 30.70
C ALA A 206 42.51 -19.34 30.18
N GLY A 207 43.36 -18.81 31.07
CA GLY A 207 44.76 -18.49 30.78
C GLY A 207 45.62 -19.75 30.58
N PHE A 208 46.76 -19.58 29.90
CA PHE A 208 47.77 -20.62 29.79
C PHE A 208 48.63 -20.70 31.07
N PRO A 209 49.13 -21.90 31.44
CA PRO A 209 50.23 -22.03 32.37
C PRO A 209 51.43 -21.23 31.85
N ARG A 210 51.96 -20.32 32.66
CA ARG A 210 53.03 -19.39 32.26
C ARG A 210 54.19 -19.42 33.25
N MET A 211 55.40 -19.25 32.74
CA MET A 211 56.60 -19.10 33.54
C MET A 211 57.48 -18.00 32.93
N LYS A 212 58.03 -17.11 33.75
CA LYS A 212 58.99 -16.11 33.27
C LYS A 212 60.37 -16.71 33.16
N HIS A 213 61.13 -16.30 32.15
CA HIS A 213 62.49 -16.79 31.93
C HIS A 213 63.40 -16.66 33.18
N ARG A 214 63.32 -15.53 33.89
CA ARG A 214 64.07 -15.31 35.14
C ARG A 214 63.74 -16.34 36.24
N GLN A 215 62.46 -16.68 36.38
CA GLN A 215 62.00 -17.66 37.39
C GLN A 215 62.49 -19.07 37.09
N MET A 216 62.69 -19.40 35.82
CA MET A 216 63.26 -20.67 35.38
C MET A 216 64.76 -20.77 35.70
N GLN A 217 65.51 -19.66 35.59
CA GLN A 217 66.94 -19.59 35.94
C GLN A 217 67.20 -19.64 37.46
N GLU A 218 66.29 -19.12 38.28
CA GLU A 218 66.46 -18.98 39.74
C GLU A 218 66.14 -20.26 40.56
N GLY A 219 65.79 -21.39 39.92
CA GLY A 219 65.82 -22.70 40.60
C GLY A 219 64.50 -23.48 40.66
N GLY A 220 63.83 -23.69 39.53
CA GLY A 220 62.87 -24.79 39.46
C GLY A 220 62.05 -24.86 38.18
N LEU A 221 62.54 -25.61 37.19
CA LEU A 221 61.69 -26.19 36.15
C LEU A 221 60.65 -27.10 36.83
N ILE A 222 59.44 -26.60 37.02
CA ILE A 222 58.33 -27.42 37.55
C ILE A 222 57.89 -28.37 36.44
N ALA A 223 58.39 -29.60 36.47
CA ALA A 223 58.14 -30.61 35.43
C ALA A 223 56.63 -30.79 35.15
N ASP A 224 55.77 -30.71 36.16
CA ASP A 224 54.31 -30.83 36.00
C ASP A 224 53.65 -29.71 35.17
N VAL A 225 54.31 -28.55 35.04
CA VAL A 225 53.84 -27.45 34.19
C VAL A 225 54.07 -27.76 32.71
N PHE A 226 55.14 -28.49 32.38
CA PHE A 226 55.59 -28.71 31.00
C PHE A 226 55.33 -30.13 30.49
N ARG A 227 55.18 -31.11 31.39
CA ARG A 227 55.01 -32.53 31.05
C ARG A 227 53.80 -32.75 30.13
N GLY A 228 54.06 -33.28 28.94
CA GLY A 228 53.06 -33.60 27.92
C GLY A 228 52.49 -32.39 27.18
N ARG A 229 52.99 -31.17 27.41
CA ARG A 229 52.55 -29.93 26.75
C ARG A 229 53.55 -29.46 25.69
N VAL A 230 53.06 -28.67 24.75
CA VAL A 230 53.91 -27.91 23.82
C VAL A 230 54.30 -26.60 24.47
N VAL A 231 55.59 -26.28 24.48
CA VAL A 231 56.13 -25.10 25.16
C VAL A 231 56.38 -24.02 24.12
N LEU A 232 55.68 -22.89 24.26
CA LEU A 232 55.81 -21.73 23.40
C LEU A 232 56.71 -20.69 24.08
N ILE A 233 57.82 -20.36 23.44
CA ILE A 233 58.82 -19.40 23.92
C ILE A 233 58.73 -18.15 23.05
N GLY A 234 58.55 -17.00 23.70
CA GLY A 234 58.53 -15.73 22.97
C GLY A 234 58.52 -14.52 23.88
N ILE A 235 58.29 -13.36 23.28
CA ILE A 235 58.30 -12.07 23.97
C ILE A 235 57.08 -11.99 24.90
N GLY A 236 57.33 -11.84 26.20
CA GLY A 236 56.30 -11.73 27.23
C GLY A 236 55.70 -10.33 27.38
N SER A 237 54.72 -10.18 28.29
CA SER A 237 54.10 -8.89 28.62
C SER A 237 55.07 -7.96 29.37
N GLU A 238 55.74 -7.05 28.64
CA GLU A 238 56.35 -5.85 29.22
C GLU A 238 55.43 -4.64 29.03
N ARG A 239 55.57 -3.60 29.87
CA ARG A 239 54.71 -2.39 29.92
C ARG A 239 54.54 -1.64 28.58
N PHE A 240 55.34 -1.95 27.57
CA PHE A 240 55.39 -1.23 26.29
C PHE A 240 55.16 -2.11 25.06
N HIS A 241 54.74 -3.37 25.21
CA HIS A 241 54.50 -4.26 24.08
C HIS A 241 53.10 -4.11 23.46
N ARG A 242 53.00 -4.34 22.14
CA ARG A 242 51.73 -4.29 21.40
C ARG A 242 50.78 -5.37 21.91
N THR A 243 49.69 -4.94 22.52
CA THR A 243 48.54 -5.77 22.80
C THR A 243 47.77 -6.04 21.50
N VAL A 244 47.27 -7.27 21.37
CA VAL A 244 46.45 -7.69 20.24
C VAL A 244 44.99 -7.61 20.68
N VAL A 245 44.18 -6.85 19.97
CA VAL A 245 42.74 -6.80 20.24
C VAL A 245 42.10 -8.07 19.71
N THR A 246 41.52 -8.86 20.61
CA THR A 246 40.88 -10.15 20.32
C THR A 246 39.45 -10.13 20.88
N PRO A 247 38.60 -11.12 20.56
CA PRO A 247 37.23 -11.17 21.07
C PRO A 247 37.16 -11.19 22.61
N ILE A 248 38.20 -11.70 23.29
CA ILE A 248 38.27 -11.77 24.75
C ILE A 248 38.96 -10.55 25.40
N THR A 249 39.53 -9.65 24.60
CA THR A 249 40.16 -8.43 25.10
C THR A 249 39.08 -7.51 25.66
N ASP A 250 39.20 -7.17 26.94
CA ASP A 250 38.42 -6.13 27.60
C ASP A 250 39.37 -5.21 28.39
N GLY A 251 38.89 -4.09 28.90
CA GLY A 251 39.73 -3.13 29.63
C GLY A 251 40.48 -3.69 30.84
N ALA A 252 40.19 -4.94 31.27
CA ALA A 252 40.88 -5.63 32.35
C ALA A 252 41.83 -6.75 31.87
N ARG A 253 41.69 -7.23 30.63
CA ARG A 253 42.50 -8.32 30.07
C ARG A 253 43.11 -7.95 28.73
N GLU A 254 44.43 -7.82 28.74
CA GLU A 254 45.25 -7.67 27.54
C GLU A 254 45.67 -9.05 27.01
N VAL A 255 45.66 -9.20 25.69
CA VAL A 255 46.17 -10.41 25.02
C VAL A 255 47.48 -10.04 24.33
N THR A 256 48.57 -10.67 24.73
CA THR A 256 49.88 -10.47 24.09
C THR A 256 49.96 -11.22 22.76
N MET A 257 50.94 -10.89 21.91
CA MET A 257 51.21 -11.67 20.71
C MET A 257 51.55 -13.14 21.04
N LEU A 258 52.27 -13.38 22.14
CA LEU A 258 52.57 -14.74 22.61
C LEU A 258 51.29 -15.49 23.02
N ASP A 259 50.37 -14.83 23.73
CA ASP A 259 49.06 -15.43 24.06
C ASP A 259 48.26 -15.74 22.78
N TYR A 260 48.28 -14.85 21.79
CA TYR A 260 47.58 -15.04 20.52
C TYR A 260 48.08 -16.30 19.77
N HIS A 261 49.40 -16.45 19.62
CA HIS A 261 50.01 -17.66 19.03
C HIS A 261 49.72 -18.90 19.89
N GLY A 262 49.66 -18.75 21.22
CA GLY A 262 49.25 -19.80 22.14
C GLY A 262 47.83 -20.30 21.88
N TYR A 263 46.86 -19.39 21.72
CA TYR A 263 45.48 -19.75 21.37
C TYR A 263 45.38 -20.36 19.98
N ALA A 264 46.11 -19.82 19.00
CA ALA A 264 46.13 -20.33 17.64
C ALA A 264 46.67 -21.78 17.58
N LEU A 265 47.74 -22.08 18.30
CA LEU A 265 48.32 -23.42 18.39
C LEU A 265 47.44 -24.38 19.19
N ASP A 266 46.95 -23.96 20.35
CA ASP A 266 46.08 -24.78 21.20
C ASP A 266 44.76 -25.14 20.50
N SER A 267 44.24 -24.25 19.63
CA SER A 267 43.09 -24.54 18.76
C SER A 267 43.37 -25.69 17.79
N LEU A 268 44.55 -25.70 17.16
CA LEU A 268 44.94 -26.77 16.22
C LEU A 268 45.19 -28.09 16.94
N LEU A 269 45.86 -28.06 18.10
CA LEU A 269 46.20 -29.26 18.88
C LEU A 269 44.97 -29.93 19.50
N ARG A 270 43.95 -29.15 19.87
CA ARG A 270 42.67 -29.66 20.37
C ARG A 270 41.68 -30.02 19.26
N GLY A 271 41.94 -29.62 18.02
CA GLY A 271 40.99 -29.76 16.92
C GLY A 271 39.75 -28.86 17.05
N THR A 272 39.83 -27.79 17.86
CA THR A 272 38.72 -26.86 18.12
C THR A 272 38.74 -25.63 17.23
N GLN A 273 39.54 -25.62 16.16
CA GLN A 273 39.55 -24.53 15.21
C GLN A 273 38.19 -24.38 14.53
N TYR A 274 37.62 -23.18 14.57
CA TYR A 274 36.33 -22.93 13.95
C TYR A 274 36.51 -22.83 12.43
N ARG A 275 35.79 -23.69 11.70
CA ARG A 275 35.83 -23.71 10.23
C ARG A 275 34.76 -22.77 9.69
N SER A 276 35.15 -21.88 8.79
CA SER A 276 34.21 -21.13 7.97
C SER A 276 33.75 -22.00 6.81
N LEU A 277 32.47 -21.89 6.45
CA LEU A 277 31.94 -22.50 5.23
C LEU A 277 32.64 -21.95 3.99
N ASP A 278 32.85 -22.82 3.00
CA ASP A 278 33.32 -22.43 1.67
C ASP A 278 32.35 -21.40 1.05
N PRO A 279 32.82 -20.42 0.24
CA PRO A 279 31.93 -19.39 -0.33
C PRO A 279 30.74 -19.99 -1.09
N LEU A 280 30.97 -21.06 -1.88
CA LEU A 280 29.88 -21.74 -2.60
C LEU A 280 28.88 -22.40 -1.65
N ALA A 281 29.39 -23.03 -0.59
CA ALA A 281 28.54 -23.62 0.44
C ALA A 281 27.70 -22.57 1.18
N LYS A 282 28.26 -21.37 1.46
CA LYS A 282 27.50 -20.25 2.03
C LYS A 282 26.35 -19.82 1.12
N GLY A 283 26.62 -19.63 -0.17
CA GLY A 283 25.59 -19.26 -1.15
C GLY A 283 24.48 -20.32 -1.26
N ALA A 284 24.86 -21.61 -1.34
CA ALA A 284 23.91 -22.72 -1.40
C ALA A 284 23.00 -22.77 -0.16
N VAL A 285 23.57 -22.58 1.03
CA VAL A 285 22.81 -22.51 2.28
C VAL A 285 21.77 -21.40 2.27
N LEU A 286 22.12 -20.20 1.80
CA LEU A 286 21.18 -19.07 1.73
C LEU A 286 20.01 -19.35 0.78
N ILE A 287 20.27 -20.01 -0.36
CA ILE A 287 19.24 -20.43 -1.31
C ILE A 287 18.30 -21.46 -0.67
N VAL A 288 18.84 -22.43 0.08
CA VAL A 288 18.02 -23.43 0.79
C VAL A 288 17.15 -22.78 1.85
N VAL A 289 17.70 -21.87 2.65
CA VAL A 289 16.94 -21.11 3.67
C VAL A 289 15.83 -20.29 3.02
N TRP A 290 16.14 -19.59 1.93
CA TRP A 290 15.15 -18.84 1.16
C TRP A 290 14.02 -19.74 0.66
N PHE A 291 14.36 -20.84 0.01
CA PHE A 291 13.37 -21.76 -0.58
C PHE A 291 12.45 -22.35 0.49
N ALA A 292 13.02 -22.74 1.64
CA ALA A 292 12.25 -23.22 2.79
C ALA A 292 11.32 -22.12 3.34
N CYS A 293 11.83 -20.90 3.53
CA CYS A 293 11.01 -19.77 4.01
C CYS A 293 9.89 -19.42 3.02
N PHE A 294 10.20 -19.37 1.73
CA PHE A 294 9.23 -19.08 0.69
C PHE A 294 8.08 -20.08 0.72
N LEU A 295 8.37 -21.39 0.76
CA LEU A 295 7.36 -22.45 0.82
C LEU A 295 6.53 -22.42 2.11
N LEU A 296 7.17 -22.21 3.26
CA LEU A 296 6.50 -22.22 4.56
C LEU A 296 5.61 -20.98 4.78
N LEU A 297 6.04 -19.82 4.29
CA LEU A 297 5.34 -18.54 4.51
C LEU A 297 4.21 -18.29 3.50
N GLN A 298 4.26 -18.91 2.33
CA GLN A 298 3.25 -18.75 1.29
C GLN A 298 1.82 -19.04 1.76
N PRO A 299 1.50 -20.18 2.41
CA PRO A 299 0.12 -20.50 2.82
C PRO A 299 -0.36 -19.73 4.06
N LEU A 300 0.53 -19.07 4.81
CA LEU A 300 0.20 -18.51 6.12
C LEU A 300 -0.49 -17.13 6.03
N GLN A 301 -1.36 -16.83 7.00
CA GLN A 301 -1.88 -15.46 7.19
C GLN A 301 -0.79 -14.50 7.63
N PHE A 302 -0.91 -13.19 7.36
CA PHE A 302 0.16 -12.21 7.63
C PHE A 302 0.70 -12.26 9.06
N ARG A 303 -0.19 -12.23 10.07
CA ARG A 303 0.22 -12.33 11.49
C ARG A 303 0.94 -13.64 11.80
N LYS A 304 0.43 -14.76 11.27
CA LYS A 304 1.03 -16.09 11.44
C LYS A 304 2.35 -16.22 10.68
N ALA A 305 2.47 -15.61 9.51
CA ALA A 305 3.67 -15.62 8.68
C ALA A 305 4.79 -14.84 9.37
N ILE A 306 4.49 -13.68 9.98
CA ILE A 306 5.47 -12.97 10.82
C ILE A 306 5.87 -13.84 12.01
N ALA A 307 4.91 -14.39 12.76
CA ALA A 307 5.23 -15.23 13.91
C ALA A 307 6.09 -16.45 13.54
N VAL A 308 5.78 -17.12 12.43
CA VAL A 308 6.55 -18.26 11.91
C VAL A 308 7.92 -17.81 11.39
N ALA A 309 8.03 -16.68 10.69
CA ALA A 309 9.32 -16.15 10.24
C ALA A 309 10.21 -15.77 11.44
N THR A 310 9.64 -15.17 12.48
CA THR A 310 10.35 -14.88 13.73
C THR A 310 10.79 -16.17 14.42
N ALA A 311 9.93 -17.20 14.48
CA ALA A 311 10.27 -18.50 15.03
C ALA A 311 11.39 -19.20 14.24
N ILE A 312 11.34 -19.14 12.90
CA ILE A 312 12.41 -19.65 12.02
C ILE A 312 13.71 -18.88 12.26
N GLY A 313 13.65 -17.54 12.35
CA GLY A 313 14.82 -16.71 12.63
C GLY A 313 15.48 -17.04 13.97
N LEU A 314 14.68 -17.15 15.05
CA LEU A 314 15.16 -17.55 16.37
C LEU A 314 15.71 -18.98 16.37
N GLY A 315 14.99 -19.91 15.72
CA GLY A 315 15.43 -21.29 15.55
C GLY A 315 16.74 -21.40 14.77
N LEU A 316 16.93 -20.56 13.76
CA LEU A 316 18.18 -20.47 13.02
C LEU A 316 19.31 -19.95 13.89
N VAL A 317 19.12 -18.85 14.64
CA VAL A 317 20.14 -18.32 15.55
C VAL A 317 20.53 -19.36 16.61
N PHE A 318 19.56 -20.12 17.12
CA PHE A 318 19.82 -21.22 18.05
C PHE A 318 20.57 -22.38 17.36
N PHE A 319 20.18 -22.74 16.14
CA PHE A 319 20.85 -23.77 15.35
C PHE A 319 22.30 -23.37 15.03
N THR A 320 22.56 -22.12 14.69
CA THR A 320 23.92 -21.63 14.41
C THR A 320 24.76 -21.59 15.67
N TRP A 321 24.18 -21.22 16.81
CA TRP A 321 24.84 -21.36 18.11
C TRP A 321 25.18 -22.82 18.43
N LEU A 322 24.26 -23.76 18.15
CA LEU A 322 24.48 -25.19 18.35
C LEU A 322 25.58 -25.75 17.43
N MET A 323 25.58 -25.36 16.15
CA MET A 323 26.62 -25.75 15.17
C MET A 323 27.98 -25.16 15.53
N PHE A 324 28.00 -23.92 16.01
CA PHE A 324 29.20 -23.28 16.53
C PHE A 324 29.76 -24.08 17.71
N TYR A 325 28.90 -24.43 18.66
CA TYR A 325 29.31 -25.07 19.91
C TYR A 325 29.68 -26.56 19.74
N LEU A 326 28.88 -27.35 19.01
CA LEU A 326 29.07 -28.80 18.89
C LEU A 326 30.00 -29.19 17.74
N LEU A 327 29.88 -28.52 16.59
CA LEU A 327 30.59 -28.91 15.37
C LEU A 327 31.76 -27.97 15.02
N HIS A 328 31.97 -26.88 15.79
CA HIS A 328 32.97 -25.86 15.51
C HIS A 328 32.83 -25.27 14.08
N ILE A 329 31.60 -25.13 13.58
CA ILE A 329 31.29 -24.55 12.27
C ILE A 329 30.68 -23.16 12.44
N HIS A 330 31.25 -22.16 11.78
CA HIS A 330 30.70 -20.80 11.75
C HIS A 330 29.78 -20.60 10.54
N PHE A 331 28.50 -20.29 10.82
CA PHE A 331 27.43 -20.18 9.83
C PHE A 331 27.12 -18.70 9.49
N PRO A 332 26.74 -18.36 8.24
CA PRO A 332 26.41 -16.98 7.83
C PRO A 332 25.05 -16.54 8.39
N VAL A 333 25.03 -16.07 9.64
CA VAL A 333 23.80 -15.68 10.35
C VAL A 333 23.17 -14.44 9.70
N ILE A 334 23.98 -13.44 9.38
CA ILE A 334 23.49 -12.13 8.91
C ILE A 334 22.83 -12.27 7.53
N GLY A 335 23.48 -12.96 6.61
CA GLY A 335 22.91 -13.25 5.30
C GLY A 335 21.58 -14.00 5.40
N SER A 336 21.49 -14.95 6.34
CA SER A 336 20.27 -15.75 6.53
C SER A 336 19.11 -14.92 7.09
N ILE A 337 19.36 -14.00 8.04
CA ILE A 337 18.34 -13.09 8.56
C ILE A 337 17.81 -12.17 7.45
N LEU A 338 18.70 -11.63 6.60
CA LEU A 338 18.31 -10.80 5.45
C LEU A 338 17.45 -11.59 4.45
N VAL A 339 17.80 -12.85 4.18
CA VAL A 339 16.99 -13.74 3.34
C VAL A 339 15.60 -13.96 3.93
N ILE A 340 15.49 -14.20 5.24
CA ILE A 340 14.19 -14.36 5.91
C ILE A 340 13.37 -13.06 5.79
N GLY A 341 13.97 -11.90 6.07
CA GLY A 341 13.30 -10.60 6.00
C GLY A 341 12.78 -10.27 4.60
N THR A 342 13.62 -10.46 3.57
CA THR A 342 13.24 -10.23 2.17
C THR A 342 12.17 -11.21 1.70
N SER A 343 12.19 -12.46 2.17
CA SER A 343 11.12 -13.45 1.91
C SER A 343 9.77 -13.00 2.49
N VAL A 344 9.75 -12.45 3.70
CA VAL A 344 8.52 -11.93 4.31
C VAL A 344 7.95 -10.76 3.52
N VAL A 345 8.79 -9.80 3.11
CA VAL A 345 8.38 -8.61 2.36
C VAL A 345 7.80 -9.00 1.00
N THR A 346 8.47 -9.88 0.26
CA THR A 346 8.03 -10.31 -1.07
C THR A 346 6.74 -11.14 -1.02
N VAL A 347 6.60 -12.03 -0.04
CA VAL A 347 5.35 -12.76 0.22
C VAL A 347 4.22 -11.78 0.57
N PHE A 348 4.50 -10.74 1.35
CA PHE A 348 3.51 -9.71 1.69
C PHE A 348 3.05 -8.91 0.47
N GLN A 349 3.98 -8.37 -0.32
CA GLN A 349 3.64 -7.63 -1.55
C GLN A 349 2.78 -8.49 -2.49
N SER A 350 3.18 -9.76 -2.68
CA SER A 350 2.41 -10.69 -3.52
C SER A 350 0.98 -10.95 -3.01
N LYS A 351 0.76 -10.87 -1.70
CA LYS A 351 -0.56 -11.03 -1.08
C LYS A 351 -1.40 -9.76 -1.22
N THR A 352 -0.80 -8.59 -1.02
CA THR A 352 -1.47 -7.29 -1.17
C THR A 352 -1.94 -7.08 -2.61
N ASP A 353 -1.13 -7.41 -3.60
CA ASP A 353 -1.50 -7.28 -5.01
C ASP A 353 -2.72 -8.14 -5.37
N ARG A 354 -2.77 -9.37 -4.84
CA ARG A 354 -3.92 -10.28 -5.02
C ARG A 354 -5.18 -9.74 -4.35
N GLN A 355 -5.06 -9.15 -3.16
CA GLN A 355 -6.19 -8.56 -2.44
C GLN A 355 -6.73 -7.31 -3.17
N ASN A 356 -5.85 -6.45 -3.66
CA ASN A 356 -6.24 -5.27 -4.44
C ASN A 356 -7.00 -5.66 -5.70
N LEU A 357 -6.54 -6.69 -6.43
CA LEU A 357 -7.25 -7.22 -7.60
C LEU A 357 -8.66 -7.75 -7.26
N ALA A 358 -8.82 -8.44 -6.12
CA ALA A 358 -10.11 -8.92 -5.67
C ALA A 358 -11.05 -7.77 -5.28
N LEU A 359 -10.54 -6.73 -4.59
CA LEU A 359 -11.30 -5.54 -4.23
C LEU A 359 -11.77 -4.76 -5.46
N SER A 360 -10.91 -4.62 -6.47
CA SER A 360 -11.30 -3.98 -7.73
C SER A 360 -12.46 -4.72 -8.39
N ARG A 361 -12.42 -6.05 -8.44
CA ARG A 361 -13.53 -6.87 -9.00
C ARG A 361 -14.83 -6.67 -8.23
N LEU A 362 -14.78 -6.72 -6.90
CA LEU A 362 -15.97 -6.52 -6.06
C LEU A 362 -16.53 -5.10 -6.18
N ALA A 363 -15.68 -4.08 -6.33
CA ALA A 363 -16.12 -2.72 -6.57
C ALA A 363 -16.79 -2.57 -7.94
N THR A 364 -16.27 -3.22 -8.97
CA THR A 364 -16.90 -3.29 -10.29
C THR A 364 -18.24 -4.02 -10.21
N GLU A 365 -18.32 -5.17 -9.54
CA GLU A 365 -19.56 -5.94 -9.34
C GLU A 365 -20.63 -5.13 -8.58
N ALA A 366 -20.22 -4.40 -7.54
CA ALA A 366 -21.09 -3.51 -6.78
C ALA A 366 -21.66 -2.37 -7.63
N ASN A 367 -20.79 -1.70 -8.39
CA ASN A 367 -21.20 -0.60 -9.26
C ASN A 367 -22.15 -1.07 -10.35
N LEU A 368 -21.92 -2.27 -10.90
CA LEU A 368 -22.79 -2.88 -11.90
C LEU A 368 -24.15 -3.29 -11.30
N ALA A 369 -24.17 -3.84 -10.10
CA ALA A 369 -25.41 -4.16 -9.40
C ALA A 369 -26.23 -2.91 -9.02
N ALA A 370 -25.56 -1.78 -8.76
CA ALA A 370 -26.20 -0.52 -8.44
C ALA A 370 -26.75 0.23 -9.66
N THR A 371 -26.30 -0.08 -10.89
CA THR A 371 -26.67 0.67 -12.12
C THR A 371 -27.82 0.05 -12.91
N GLY A 372 -28.41 -1.07 -12.47
CA GLY A 372 -29.66 -1.58 -13.05
C GLY A 372 -29.71 -3.10 -13.03
N GLY A 373 -30.87 -3.65 -12.68
CA GLY A 373 -31.13 -5.07 -12.42
C GLY A 373 -31.01 -6.01 -13.63
N VAL A 374 -29.86 -6.04 -14.29
CA VAL A 374 -29.51 -7.06 -15.29
C VAL A 374 -28.40 -7.94 -14.71
N GLY A 375 -28.67 -9.24 -14.61
CA GLY A 375 -27.74 -10.21 -14.05
C GLY A 375 -26.43 -10.28 -14.84
N VAL A 376 -25.31 -10.31 -14.13
CA VAL A 376 -23.91 -10.33 -14.64
C VAL A 376 -23.62 -11.49 -15.61
N GLY A 377 -24.50 -12.49 -15.71
CA GLY A 377 -24.39 -13.57 -16.70
C GLY A 377 -24.69 -13.15 -18.15
N GLU A 378 -25.49 -12.12 -18.39
CA GLU A 378 -25.96 -11.77 -19.75
C GLU A 378 -25.16 -10.64 -20.42
N LEU A 379 -24.58 -9.70 -19.65
CA LEU A 379 -23.72 -8.62 -20.16
C LEU A 379 -22.31 -9.05 -20.57
N ALA A 380 -21.90 -10.29 -20.25
CA ALA A 380 -20.63 -10.84 -20.74
C ALA A 380 -20.67 -11.19 -22.25
N SER A 381 -21.86 -11.17 -22.87
CA SER A 381 -22.00 -11.32 -24.31
C SER A 381 -21.82 -9.98 -25.03
N ASP A 382 -20.80 -9.91 -25.89
CA ASP A 382 -20.44 -8.70 -26.67
C ASP A 382 -21.66 -8.07 -27.38
N THR A 383 -22.60 -8.90 -27.84
CA THR A 383 -23.75 -8.46 -28.64
C THR A 383 -24.79 -7.70 -27.83
N VAL A 384 -25.09 -8.10 -26.58
CA VAL A 384 -26.17 -7.50 -25.78
C VAL A 384 -25.79 -6.13 -25.24
N PHE A 385 -24.51 -5.94 -24.91
CA PHE A 385 -23.97 -4.66 -24.45
C PHE A 385 -24.05 -3.60 -25.56
N TRP A 386 -23.55 -3.91 -26.76
CA TRP A 386 -23.53 -2.95 -27.87
C TRP A 386 -24.93 -2.65 -28.41
N SER A 387 -25.82 -3.64 -28.47
CA SER A 387 -27.20 -3.42 -28.90
C SER A 387 -27.94 -2.50 -27.93
N SER A 388 -27.71 -2.66 -26.62
CA SER A 388 -28.30 -1.82 -25.58
C SER A 388 -27.76 -0.39 -25.64
N LEU A 389 -26.46 -0.23 -25.90
CA LEU A 389 -25.81 1.09 -25.99
C LEU A 389 -26.20 1.84 -27.27
N LEU A 390 -26.35 1.16 -28.42
CA LEU A 390 -26.83 1.80 -29.65
C LEU A 390 -28.33 2.15 -29.59
N ALA A 391 -29.17 1.31 -28.96
CA ALA A 391 -30.58 1.64 -28.73
C ALA A 391 -30.74 2.88 -27.83
N MET A 392 -29.86 3.04 -26.85
CA MET A 392 -29.80 4.22 -25.96
C MET A 392 -29.44 5.50 -26.72
N VAL A 393 -28.49 5.42 -27.65
CA VAL A 393 -28.04 6.55 -28.48
C VAL A 393 -29.12 7.00 -29.49
N ASP A 394 -29.85 6.06 -30.10
CA ASP A 394 -30.94 6.32 -31.07
C ASP A 394 -32.17 7.01 -30.44
N GLN A 395 -32.32 6.93 -29.11
CA GLN A 395 -33.40 7.61 -28.37
C GLN A 395 -33.14 9.11 -28.16
N ILE A 396 -31.87 9.54 -28.18
CA ILE A 396 -31.47 10.91 -27.80
C ILE A 396 -31.16 11.76 -29.02
N LEU A 397 -30.46 11.17 -29.99
CA LEU A 397 -30.12 11.82 -31.25
C LEU A 397 -31.07 11.30 -32.34
N PRO A 398 -31.59 12.15 -33.22
CA PRO A 398 -32.49 11.71 -34.27
C PRO A 398 -31.67 11.12 -35.44
N LEU A 399 -31.10 9.94 -35.20
CA LEU A 399 -30.16 9.30 -36.11
C LEU A 399 -30.91 8.47 -37.15
N THR A 400 -30.59 8.70 -38.43
CA THR A 400 -31.10 7.89 -39.54
C THR A 400 -30.35 6.56 -39.64
N ARG A 401 -29.04 6.56 -39.32
CA ARG A 401 -28.16 5.37 -39.31
C ARG A 401 -26.95 5.60 -38.38
N VAL A 402 -26.41 4.53 -37.79
CA VAL A 402 -25.21 4.59 -36.91
C VAL A 402 -24.33 3.37 -37.11
N ILE A 403 -23.01 3.58 -37.16
CA ILE A 403 -22.01 2.51 -37.12
C ILE A 403 -20.92 2.84 -36.09
N LEU A 404 -20.60 1.87 -35.24
CA LEU A 404 -19.53 1.94 -34.26
C LEU A 404 -18.33 1.12 -34.71
N LEU A 405 -17.16 1.74 -34.65
CA LEU A 405 -15.89 1.22 -35.12
C LEU A 405 -14.89 1.20 -33.97
N GLU A 406 -14.35 0.04 -33.67
CA GLU A 406 -13.29 -0.14 -32.67
C GLU A 406 -11.93 -0.25 -33.35
N ARG A 407 -10.90 0.26 -32.67
CA ARG A 407 -9.51 0.04 -33.06
C ARG A 407 -8.99 -1.27 -32.42
N PRO A 408 -8.63 -2.29 -33.21
CA PRO A 408 -7.94 -3.47 -32.69
C PRO A 408 -6.50 -3.13 -32.28
N ASP A 409 -5.98 -3.81 -31.25
CA ASP A 409 -4.60 -3.63 -30.80
C ASP A 409 -3.58 -3.92 -31.91
N GLY A 410 -2.70 -2.97 -32.20
CA GLY A 410 -1.63 -3.12 -33.18
C GLY A 410 -2.04 -2.95 -34.64
N GLU A 411 -3.33 -2.74 -34.95
CA GLU A 411 -3.81 -2.53 -36.32
C GLU A 411 -4.21 -1.07 -36.57
N THR A 412 -3.98 -0.59 -37.81
CA THR A 412 -4.45 0.73 -38.27
C THR A 412 -5.86 0.69 -38.84
N ARG A 413 -6.39 -0.51 -39.09
CA ARG A 413 -7.70 -0.72 -39.69
C ARG A 413 -8.78 -0.84 -38.63
N LEU A 414 -9.84 -0.07 -38.79
CA LEU A 414 -11.00 -0.11 -37.91
C LEU A 414 -11.87 -1.34 -38.19
N ARG A 415 -12.37 -1.96 -37.12
CA ARG A 415 -13.31 -3.08 -37.17
C ARG A 415 -14.70 -2.61 -36.76
N GLU A 416 -15.73 -3.04 -37.48
CA GLU A 416 -17.11 -2.84 -37.03
C GLU A 416 -17.34 -3.66 -35.78
N THR A 417 -17.88 -3.00 -34.76
CA THR A 417 -18.29 -3.64 -33.54
C THR A 417 -19.81 -3.82 -33.55
N HIS A 418 -20.55 -2.78 -33.91
CA HIS A 418 -22.01 -2.86 -34.05
C HIS A 418 -22.57 -1.71 -34.92
N SER A 419 -23.75 -1.89 -35.48
CA SER A 419 -24.42 -0.91 -36.35
C SER A 419 -25.94 -0.92 -36.15
N LEU A 420 -26.57 0.23 -36.39
CA LEU A 420 -28.02 0.43 -36.32
C LEU A 420 -28.50 1.02 -37.65
N ARG A 421 -29.44 0.33 -38.30
CA ARG A 421 -30.02 0.71 -39.62
C ARG A 421 -28.98 0.87 -40.75
N CYS A 422 -27.77 0.30 -40.59
CA CYS A 422 -26.73 0.19 -41.61
C CYS A 422 -25.78 -1.00 -41.32
N SER A 423 -24.75 -1.20 -42.15
CA SER A 423 -23.73 -2.24 -41.98
C SER A 423 -22.34 -1.74 -42.40
N ILE A 424 -21.28 -2.48 -42.09
CA ILE A 424 -19.91 -2.17 -42.55
C ILE A 424 -19.78 -2.03 -44.07
N ASP A 425 -20.59 -2.75 -44.85
CA ASP A 425 -20.60 -2.65 -46.32
C ASP A 425 -21.23 -1.34 -46.82
N SER A 426 -21.96 -0.65 -45.94
CA SER A 426 -22.49 0.68 -46.19
C SER A 426 -21.40 1.75 -46.13
N ILE A 427 -20.20 1.48 -45.61
CA ILE A 427 -19.09 2.45 -45.63
C ILE A 427 -18.48 2.52 -47.04
N GLY A 428 -18.44 3.72 -47.62
CA GLY A 428 -17.81 4.02 -48.91
C GLY A 428 -16.28 3.97 -48.86
N GLU A 429 -15.68 4.37 -47.73
CA GLU A 429 -14.23 4.32 -47.50
C GLU A 429 -13.76 2.90 -47.18
N ARG A 430 -13.35 2.15 -48.21
CA ARG A 430 -12.95 0.74 -48.11
C ARG A 430 -11.70 0.48 -47.26
N ARG A 431 -10.81 1.47 -47.16
CA ARG A 431 -9.50 1.33 -46.48
C ARG A 431 -9.66 1.29 -44.97
N ARG A 432 -10.60 2.08 -44.40
CA ARG A 432 -10.90 2.11 -42.95
C ARG A 432 -9.67 2.33 -42.07
N ASP A 433 -8.72 3.09 -42.60
CA ASP A 433 -7.46 3.42 -41.93
C ASP A 433 -7.65 4.72 -41.16
N PHE A 434 -7.49 4.68 -39.83
CA PHE A 434 -7.73 5.85 -38.99
C PHE A 434 -6.70 6.97 -39.20
N GLY A 435 -5.55 6.68 -39.83
CA GLY A 435 -4.51 7.67 -40.14
C GLY A 435 -4.82 8.57 -41.34
N ARG A 436 -6.02 8.46 -41.94
CA ARG A 436 -6.41 9.19 -43.16
C ARG A 436 -7.75 9.91 -42.98
N THR A 437 -7.98 10.95 -43.78
CA THR A 437 -9.27 11.64 -43.88
C THR A 437 -10.35 10.64 -44.34
N PRO A 438 -11.53 10.60 -43.69
CA PRO A 438 -12.06 11.58 -42.72
C PRO A 438 -11.62 11.38 -41.26
N TYR A 439 -11.08 10.23 -40.88
CA TYR A 439 -10.77 9.90 -39.48
C TYR A 439 -9.67 10.77 -38.87
N SER A 440 -8.57 11.03 -39.60
CA SER A 440 -7.48 11.89 -39.12
C SER A 440 -7.97 13.31 -38.84
N THR A 441 -8.81 13.86 -39.72
CA THR A 441 -9.41 15.17 -39.56
C THR A 441 -10.37 15.21 -38.36
N ALA A 442 -11.07 14.11 -38.08
CA ALA A 442 -11.93 13.99 -36.91
C ALA A 442 -11.10 13.95 -35.61
N ILE A 443 -9.95 13.25 -35.62
CA ILE A 443 -8.99 13.23 -34.49
C ILE A 443 -8.43 14.62 -34.24
N ASP A 444 -7.97 15.32 -35.29
CA ASP A 444 -7.36 16.65 -35.18
C ASP A 444 -8.37 17.69 -34.66
N ALA A 445 -9.64 17.59 -35.07
CA ALA A 445 -10.72 18.45 -34.60
C ALA A 445 -11.24 18.07 -33.20
N ASN A 446 -10.99 16.84 -32.76
CA ASN A 446 -11.56 16.21 -31.56
C ASN A 446 -13.08 16.45 -31.40
N ALA A 447 -13.81 16.43 -32.51
CA ALA A 447 -15.22 16.77 -32.58
C ALA A 447 -15.89 16.04 -33.76
N PRO A 448 -17.24 15.93 -33.78
CA PRO A 448 -17.96 15.41 -34.94
C PRO A 448 -17.70 16.28 -36.18
N ILE A 449 -17.19 15.67 -37.24
CA ILE A 449 -16.97 16.33 -38.54
C ILE A 449 -18.02 15.88 -39.55
N GLU A 450 -18.48 16.81 -40.38
CA GLU A 450 -19.40 16.50 -41.47
C GLU A 450 -18.62 15.89 -42.64
N VAL A 451 -19.09 14.75 -43.13
CA VAL A 451 -18.47 14.00 -44.21
C VAL A 451 -19.47 13.80 -45.34
N ARG A 452 -18.98 13.83 -46.58
CA ARG A 452 -19.81 13.56 -47.77
C ARG A 452 -19.56 12.15 -48.25
N ASN A 453 -20.62 11.41 -48.54
CA ASN A 453 -20.59 10.07 -49.16
C ASN A 453 -19.75 9.04 -48.39
N TYR A 454 -19.61 9.21 -47.08
CA TYR A 454 -18.89 8.27 -46.22
C TYR A 454 -19.69 6.99 -46.00
N LEU A 455 -21.00 7.11 -45.80
CA LEU A 455 -21.97 6.02 -45.91
C LEU A 455 -22.61 6.09 -47.31
N LYS A 456 -22.64 4.98 -48.03
CA LYS A 456 -23.23 4.86 -49.38
C LYS A 456 -24.69 5.32 -49.35
N GLU A 457 -25.06 6.12 -50.36
CA GLU A 457 -26.35 6.81 -50.45
C GLU A 457 -27.52 5.83 -50.37
N SER A 458 -28.47 6.09 -49.46
CA SER A 458 -29.77 5.41 -49.41
C SER A 458 -30.94 6.41 -49.38
N GLN A 459 -30.70 7.69 -49.06
CA GLN A 459 -31.71 8.76 -49.06
C GLN A 459 -31.11 10.12 -49.52
N PRO A 460 -31.84 10.93 -50.32
CA PRO A 460 -31.32 12.13 -50.97
C PRO A 460 -31.16 13.39 -50.08
N GLU A 461 -31.53 13.35 -48.80
CA GLU A 461 -31.51 14.52 -47.87
C GLU A 461 -30.86 14.20 -46.51
N GLU A 462 -29.75 13.44 -46.49
CA GLU A 462 -29.08 13.02 -45.24
C GLU A 462 -27.67 13.62 -45.08
N HIS A 463 -27.43 14.29 -43.96
CA HIS A 463 -26.10 14.76 -43.56
C HIS A 463 -25.38 13.69 -42.73
N GLN A 464 -24.14 13.39 -43.09
CA GLN A 464 -23.36 12.32 -42.46
C GLN A 464 -22.22 12.90 -41.62
N PHE A 465 -21.96 12.29 -40.47
CA PHE A 465 -20.95 12.74 -39.53
C PHE A 465 -20.06 11.57 -39.07
N VAL A 466 -18.80 11.89 -38.76
CA VAL A 466 -17.85 10.98 -38.12
C VAL A 466 -17.27 11.69 -36.91
N ALA A 467 -17.29 11.03 -35.74
CA ALA A 467 -16.63 11.55 -34.54
C ALA A 467 -15.63 10.54 -33.97
N PRO A 468 -14.50 11.01 -33.42
CA PRO A 468 -13.55 10.14 -32.76
C PRO A 468 -14.03 9.80 -31.34
N ILE A 469 -13.66 8.62 -30.86
CA ILE A 469 -13.84 8.19 -29.47
C ILE A 469 -12.44 8.18 -28.85
N VAL A 470 -12.13 9.24 -28.10
CA VAL A 470 -10.80 9.48 -27.53
C VAL A 470 -10.87 9.50 -26.02
N TRP A 471 -10.00 8.74 -25.36
CA TRP A 471 -9.86 8.73 -23.91
C TRP A 471 -8.40 8.93 -23.51
N GLY A 472 -8.12 9.91 -22.64
CA GLY A 472 -6.76 10.16 -22.15
C GLY A 472 -5.72 10.41 -23.27
N GLY A 473 -6.13 10.98 -24.40
CA GLY A 473 -5.28 11.21 -25.57
C GLY A 473 -5.06 9.99 -26.47
N GLN A 474 -5.68 8.84 -26.17
CA GLN A 474 -5.66 7.65 -27.03
C GLN A 474 -6.98 7.50 -27.80
N VAL A 475 -6.87 7.26 -29.11
CA VAL A 475 -8.03 6.95 -29.98
C VAL A 475 -8.41 5.49 -29.79
N LEU A 476 -9.58 5.26 -29.18
CA LEU A 476 -10.16 3.94 -28.93
C LEU A 476 -11.01 3.43 -30.10
N GLY A 477 -11.59 4.37 -30.85
CA GLY A 477 -12.48 4.04 -31.97
C GLY A 477 -13.11 5.26 -32.60
N PHE A 478 -14.11 5.02 -33.43
CA PHE A 478 -14.92 6.04 -34.09
C PHE A 478 -16.36 5.60 -34.11
N TRP A 479 -17.26 6.57 -34.19
CA TRP A 479 -18.64 6.31 -34.55
C TRP A 479 -19.04 7.25 -35.68
N ALA A 480 -19.82 6.72 -36.60
CA ALA A 480 -20.32 7.48 -37.74
C ALA A 480 -21.83 7.37 -37.80
N PHE A 481 -22.50 8.48 -38.05
CA PHE A 481 -23.94 8.57 -37.97
C PHE A 481 -24.51 9.53 -39.01
N GLY A 482 -25.76 9.29 -39.41
CA GLY A 482 -26.53 10.15 -40.32
C GLY A 482 -27.64 10.89 -39.60
N ILE A 483 -27.99 12.09 -40.07
CA ILE A 483 -29.12 12.88 -39.60
C ILE A 483 -29.87 13.48 -40.81
N ASP A 484 -31.20 13.50 -40.75
CA ASP A 484 -32.08 14.09 -41.77
C ASP A 484 -31.91 15.63 -41.86
N ALA A 485 -31.89 16.17 -43.09
CA ALA A 485 -31.78 17.60 -43.36
C ALA A 485 -32.88 18.45 -42.68
N LYS A 486 -34.08 17.91 -42.46
CA LYS A 486 -35.19 18.61 -41.78
C LYS A 486 -34.91 18.87 -40.30
N GLN A 487 -34.08 18.05 -39.67
CA GLN A 487 -33.73 18.14 -38.25
C GLN A 487 -32.42 18.91 -38.01
N MET A 488 -31.77 19.41 -39.07
CA MET A 488 -30.56 20.24 -39.00
C MET A 488 -30.80 21.69 -38.52
N ALA A 489 -32.04 22.09 -38.24
CA ALA A 489 -32.36 23.45 -37.77
C ALA A 489 -31.59 23.85 -36.49
N ASN A 490 -31.28 22.88 -35.62
CA ASN A 490 -30.50 23.06 -34.38
C ASN A 490 -29.12 22.37 -34.43
N ARG A 491 -28.41 22.49 -35.58
CA ARG A 491 -27.09 21.86 -35.81
C ARG A 491 -26.11 22.03 -34.65
N ALA A 492 -25.98 23.22 -34.08
CA ALA A 492 -25.01 23.49 -32.99
C ALA A 492 -25.31 22.71 -31.70
N SER A 493 -26.58 22.46 -31.38
CA SER A 493 -26.97 21.68 -30.20
C SER A 493 -26.81 20.19 -30.44
N LEU A 494 -27.12 19.71 -31.66
CA LEU A 494 -26.92 18.31 -32.04
C LEU A 494 -25.44 17.91 -32.05
N MET A 495 -24.55 18.77 -32.57
CA MET A 495 -23.11 18.48 -32.57
C MET A 495 -22.52 18.46 -31.15
N ARG A 496 -23.01 19.33 -30.25
CA ARG A 496 -22.62 19.31 -28.84
C ARG A 496 -23.12 18.05 -28.12
N ALA A 497 -24.37 17.65 -28.37
CA ALA A 497 -24.91 16.41 -27.82
C ALA A 497 -24.13 15.17 -28.31
N ALA A 498 -23.78 15.12 -29.60
CA ALA A 498 -22.95 14.06 -30.15
C ALA A 498 -21.55 14.03 -29.52
N ALA A 499 -20.89 15.17 -29.33
CA ALA A 499 -19.59 15.23 -28.67
C ALA A 499 -19.64 14.72 -27.21
N ALA A 500 -20.64 15.15 -26.44
CA ALA A 500 -20.83 14.72 -25.05
C ALA A 500 -21.11 13.22 -24.92
N ILE A 501 -21.91 12.66 -25.84
CA ILE A 501 -22.14 11.21 -25.91
C ILE A 501 -20.83 10.49 -26.27
N GLY A 502 -20.04 11.02 -27.19
CA GLY A 502 -18.73 10.48 -27.58
C GLY A 502 -17.75 10.35 -26.40
N GLU A 503 -17.70 11.32 -25.49
CA GLU A 503 -16.87 11.26 -24.28
C GLU A 503 -17.31 10.13 -23.33
N ARG A 504 -18.61 9.93 -23.17
CA ARG A 504 -19.16 8.84 -22.34
C ARG A 504 -18.91 7.47 -22.96
N LEU A 505 -19.01 7.36 -24.28
CA LEU A 505 -18.63 6.15 -25.01
C LEU A 505 -17.14 5.84 -24.81
N ALA A 506 -16.28 6.86 -24.80
CA ALA A 506 -14.85 6.70 -24.60
C ALA A 506 -14.51 6.15 -23.20
N GLU A 507 -15.18 6.65 -22.16
CA GLU A 507 -15.01 6.19 -20.78
C GLU A 507 -15.36 4.71 -20.62
N VAL A 508 -16.52 4.29 -21.15
CA VAL A 508 -17.00 2.91 -21.07
C VAL A 508 -16.11 1.96 -21.89
N MET A 509 -15.67 2.39 -23.09
CA MET A 509 -14.75 1.62 -23.91
C MET A 509 -13.37 1.46 -23.26
N ALA A 510 -12.85 2.51 -22.62
CA ALA A 510 -11.57 2.47 -21.92
C ALA A 510 -11.58 1.47 -20.76
N GLU A 511 -12.67 1.44 -19.99
CA GLU A 511 -12.81 0.53 -18.85
C GLU A 511 -12.92 -0.93 -19.30
N ARG A 512 -13.70 -1.20 -20.36
CA ARG A 512 -13.78 -2.53 -20.98
C ARG A 512 -12.42 -3.00 -21.50
N HIS A 513 -11.70 -2.13 -22.23
CA HIS A 513 -10.40 -2.46 -22.79
C HIS A 513 -9.40 -2.86 -21.67
N ARG A 514 -9.34 -2.09 -20.57
CA ARG A 514 -8.51 -2.41 -19.39
C ARG A 514 -8.84 -3.75 -18.74
N ASN A 515 -10.11 -4.15 -18.74
CA ASN A 515 -10.56 -5.40 -18.15
C ASN A 515 -10.28 -6.62 -19.04
N LEU A 516 -10.38 -6.47 -20.36
CA LEU A 516 -10.06 -7.53 -21.32
C LEU A 516 -8.56 -7.84 -21.38
N THR A 517 -7.68 -6.83 -21.33
CA THR A 517 -6.22 -7.05 -21.31
C THR A 517 -5.75 -7.79 -20.05
N ARG A 518 -6.51 -7.68 -18.94
CA ARG A 518 -6.23 -8.40 -17.68
C ARG A 518 -6.83 -9.81 -17.62
N GLY A 519 -7.82 -10.12 -18.45
CA GLY A 519 -8.57 -11.38 -18.43
C GLY A 519 -7.95 -12.55 -19.21
N SER A 520 -6.94 -12.30 -20.06
CA SER A 520 -6.39 -13.29 -21.01
C SER A 520 -5.48 -14.39 -20.40
N ILE A 521 -5.33 -14.48 -19.07
CA ILE A 521 -4.54 -15.55 -18.44
C ILE A 521 -5.46 -16.63 -17.84
N GLY A 522 -5.95 -17.50 -18.74
CA GLY A 522 -6.49 -18.86 -18.52
C GLY A 522 -7.08 -19.23 -17.15
N SER A 523 -8.40 -19.35 -17.11
CA SER A 523 -9.21 -19.94 -16.04
C SER A 523 -9.44 -21.43 -16.30
N ASP A 524 -8.82 -22.33 -15.53
CA ASP A 524 -9.23 -23.75 -15.59
C ASP A 524 -8.94 -24.63 -14.36
N TRP A 525 -8.39 -24.09 -13.27
CA TRP A 525 -8.30 -24.85 -11.98
C TRP A 525 -8.06 -23.98 -10.74
N ARG A 526 -7.99 -22.65 -10.91
CA ARG A 526 -7.67 -21.68 -9.85
C ARG A 526 -8.79 -21.53 -8.82
N ASP A 527 -10.00 -21.99 -9.14
CA ASP A 527 -11.17 -21.85 -8.27
C ASP A 527 -11.23 -22.90 -7.14
N ILE A 528 -10.36 -23.92 -7.18
CA ILE A 528 -10.32 -24.99 -6.17
C ILE A 528 -9.35 -24.67 -5.02
N LEU A 529 -8.52 -23.62 -5.14
CA LEU A 529 -7.54 -23.20 -4.11
C LEU A 529 -7.86 -21.81 -3.51
N ALA A 530 -9.14 -21.44 -3.47
CA ALA A 530 -9.59 -20.28 -2.72
C ALA A 530 -9.27 -20.46 -1.21
N ASP A 531 -8.40 -19.59 -0.71
CA ASP A 531 -8.01 -19.40 0.70
C ASP A 531 -9.28 -19.37 1.60
N PRO A 532 -9.26 -19.81 2.88
CA PRO A 532 -10.39 -19.70 3.81
C PRO A 532 -10.78 -18.25 4.20
N ARG A 533 -10.51 -17.26 3.34
CA ARG A 533 -10.68 -15.81 3.55
C ARG A 533 -11.87 -15.22 2.80
N ASP A 534 -12.86 -16.04 2.56
CA ASP A 534 -14.19 -15.58 2.20
C ASP A 534 -14.78 -14.61 3.24
N SER A 535 -14.26 -14.49 4.48
CA SER A 535 -14.85 -13.58 5.48
C SER A 535 -14.65 -12.08 5.24
N ALA A 536 -13.54 -11.63 4.62
CA ALA A 536 -13.35 -10.21 4.31
C ALA A 536 -14.13 -9.79 3.06
N ILE A 537 -14.21 -10.71 2.09
CA ILE A 537 -15.00 -10.57 0.87
C ILE A 537 -16.50 -10.68 1.19
N LEU A 538 -16.90 -11.60 2.09
CA LEU A 538 -18.27 -11.67 2.62
C LEU A 538 -18.64 -10.41 3.39
N LYS A 539 -17.76 -9.91 4.27
CA LYS A 539 -18.02 -8.64 4.98
C LYS A 539 -18.16 -7.47 4.02
N LEU A 540 -17.37 -7.41 2.93
CA LEU A 540 -17.56 -6.39 1.92
C LEU A 540 -18.87 -6.61 1.14
N SER A 541 -19.21 -7.85 0.77
CA SER A 541 -20.48 -8.19 0.15
C SER A 541 -21.68 -7.86 1.05
N GLU A 542 -21.52 -7.91 2.37
CA GLU A 542 -22.51 -7.55 3.36
C GLU A 542 -22.70 -6.02 3.42
N HIS A 543 -21.61 -5.24 3.33
CA HIS A 543 -21.68 -3.79 3.17
C HIS A 543 -22.24 -3.38 1.79
N LEU A 544 -21.94 -4.15 0.73
CA LEU A 544 -22.55 -3.95 -0.59
C LEU A 544 -24.03 -4.29 -0.59
N ARG A 545 -24.46 -5.31 0.17
CA ARG A 545 -25.87 -5.58 0.44
C ARG A 545 -26.53 -4.47 1.25
N LEU A 546 -25.80 -3.78 2.13
CA LEU A 546 -26.30 -2.58 2.81
C LEU A 546 -26.47 -1.39 1.83
N ILE A 547 -25.58 -1.24 0.84
CA ILE A 547 -25.75 -0.26 -0.26
C ILE A 547 -26.97 -0.63 -1.13
N ALA A 548 -27.13 -1.91 -1.48
CA ALA A 548 -28.35 -2.39 -2.14
C ALA A 548 -29.60 -2.17 -1.29
N ARG A 549 -29.51 -2.31 0.04
CA ARG A 549 -30.62 -1.99 0.96
C ARG A 549 -30.93 -0.49 1.02
N HIS A 550 -29.92 0.36 0.85
CA HIS A 550 -30.11 1.81 0.69
C HIS A 550 -30.89 2.14 -0.60
N THR A 551 -30.69 1.40 -1.69
CA THR A 551 -31.50 1.57 -2.91
C THR A 551 -32.97 1.20 -2.66
N THR A 552 -33.26 0.19 -1.84
CA THR A 552 -34.62 -0.17 -1.43
C THR A 552 -35.30 0.90 -0.57
N ILE A 553 -34.55 1.58 0.31
CA ILE A 553 -35.09 2.70 1.10
C ILE A 553 -35.42 3.89 0.20
N LEU A 554 -34.57 4.17 -0.80
CA LEU A 554 -34.86 5.20 -1.82
C LEU A 554 -36.09 4.84 -2.65
N ASP A 555 -36.28 3.56 -2.99
CA ASP A 555 -37.50 3.07 -3.64
C ASP A 555 -38.74 3.31 -2.77
N ASP A 556 -38.67 3.01 -1.46
CA ASP A 556 -39.78 3.22 -0.53
C ASP A 556 -40.13 4.71 -0.35
N VAL A 557 -39.12 5.58 -0.25
CA VAL A 557 -39.30 7.04 -0.18
C VAL A 557 -39.89 7.57 -1.50
N PHE A 558 -39.40 7.11 -2.64
CA PHE A 558 -39.91 7.49 -3.96
C PHE A 558 -41.35 7.02 -4.17
N ASN A 559 -41.71 5.83 -3.67
CA ASN A 559 -43.08 5.33 -3.63
C ASN A 559 -44.01 6.12 -2.67
N GLY A 560 -43.44 6.83 -1.69
CA GLY A 560 -44.15 7.74 -0.79
C GLY A 560 -44.55 9.08 -1.40
N LEU A 561 -44.05 9.44 -2.60
CA LEU A 561 -44.40 10.71 -3.27
C LEU A 561 -45.89 10.79 -3.62
N ALA A 562 -46.49 11.96 -3.38
CA ALA A 562 -47.94 12.15 -3.51
C ALA A 562 -48.45 12.13 -4.98
N GLY A 563 -47.62 12.51 -5.95
CA GLY A 563 -47.97 12.50 -7.37
C GLY A 563 -47.41 11.30 -8.12
N PRO A 564 -48.09 10.78 -9.17
CA PRO A 564 -47.46 9.88 -10.14
C PRO A 564 -46.17 10.51 -10.69
N THR A 565 -45.03 9.87 -10.41
CA THR A 565 -43.70 10.38 -10.73
C THR A 565 -42.84 9.27 -11.35
N ILE A 566 -42.14 9.60 -12.41
CA ILE A 566 -41.12 8.74 -13.03
C ILE A 566 -39.86 9.57 -13.28
N VAL A 567 -38.72 8.98 -12.95
CA VAL A 567 -37.41 9.57 -13.20
C VAL A 567 -36.76 8.76 -14.30
N TYR A 568 -36.29 9.48 -15.30
CA TYR A 568 -35.54 8.97 -16.43
C TYR A 568 -34.06 9.34 -16.28
N ASP A 569 -33.18 8.50 -16.80
CA ASP A 569 -31.78 8.88 -16.98
C ASP A 569 -31.65 9.96 -18.07
N LEU A 570 -30.43 10.50 -18.23
CA LEU A 570 -30.10 11.44 -19.31
C LEU A 570 -30.32 10.85 -20.71
N PHE A 571 -30.50 9.54 -20.80
CA PHE A 571 -30.65 8.78 -22.03
C PHE A 571 -32.10 8.38 -22.32
N GLY A 572 -33.06 8.87 -21.52
CA GLY A 572 -34.48 8.66 -21.74
C GLY A 572 -35.00 7.29 -21.29
N ARG A 573 -34.24 6.53 -20.46
CA ARG A 573 -34.68 5.27 -19.85
C ARG A 573 -35.24 5.48 -18.45
N PRO A 574 -36.31 4.78 -18.07
CA PRO A 574 -36.87 4.91 -16.73
C PRO A 574 -35.87 4.34 -15.71
N LEU A 575 -35.33 5.21 -14.85
CA LEU A 575 -34.48 4.83 -13.72
C LEU A 575 -35.33 4.28 -12.58
N ILE A 576 -36.43 4.97 -12.27
CA ILE A 576 -37.34 4.60 -11.19
C ILE A 576 -38.73 5.19 -11.46
N SER A 577 -39.77 4.38 -11.27
CA SER A 577 -41.18 4.76 -11.45
C SER A 577 -41.96 4.41 -10.19
N ASN A 578 -42.67 5.37 -9.62
CA ASN A 578 -43.35 5.16 -8.34
C ASN A 578 -44.64 4.36 -8.54
N ALA A 579 -45.11 3.69 -7.48
CA ALA A 579 -46.30 2.83 -7.54
C ALA A 579 -47.54 3.54 -8.11
N ARG A 580 -47.68 4.85 -7.86
CA ARG A 580 -48.78 5.67 -8.39
C ARG A 580 -48.65 5.87 -9.90
N MET A 581 -47.45 6.09 -10.43
CA MET A 581 -47.19 6.19 -11.86
C MET A 581 -47.44 4.85 -12.55
N LYS A 582 -46.93 3.75 -11.99
CA LYS A 582 -47.22 2.40 -12.51
C LYS A 582 -48.72 2.14 -12.56
N ALA A 583 -49.47 2.46 -11.51
CA ALA A 583 -50.93 2.34 -11.49
C ALA A 583 -51.62 3.24 -12.53
N SER A 584 -51.13 4.46 -12.74
CA SER A 584 -51.70 5.42 -13.69
C SER A 584 -51.47 5.01 -15.14
N LEU A 585 -50.30 4.43 -15.44
CA LEU A 585 -49.95 3.93 -16.77
C LEU A 585 -50.62 2.58 -17.06
N GLN A 586 -50.69 1.68 -16.09
CA GLN A 586 -51.44 0.41 -16.21
C GLN A 586 -52.93 0.63 -16.45
N ALA A 587 -53.54 1.65 -15.82
CA ALA A 587 -54.93 2.01 -16.07
C ALA A 587 -55.22 2.47 -17.51
N ALA A 588 -54.17 2.78 -18.28
CA ALA A 588 -54.23 3.17 -19.68
C ALA A 588 -53.61 2.15 -20.64
N ASP A 589 -53.32 0.93 -20.17
CA ASP A 589 -52.66 -0.15 -20.95
C ASP A 589 -51.26 0.23 -21.48
N LEU A 590 -50.53 1.05 -20.71
CA LEU A 590 -49.18 1.51 -21.02
C LEU A 590 -48.17 0.88 -20.07
N ASP A 591 -47.10 0.33 -20.63
CA ASP A 591 -45.99 -0.22 -19.85
C ASP A 591 -44.92 0.86 -19.62
N GLY A 592 -44.94 1.45 -18.42
CA GLY A 592 -44.08 2.58 -18.07
C GLY A 592 -42.60 2.27 -17.89
N ASP A 593 -42.24 0.99 -17.78
CA ASP A 593 -40.84 0.57 -17.56
C ASP A 593 -40.10 0.31 -18.90
N THR A 594 -40.81 0.30 -20.04
CA THR A 594 -40.25 0.02 -21.37
C THR A 594 -40.27 1.20 -22.34
N GLN A 595 -41.10 2.22 -22.07
CA GLN A 595 -41.22 3.39 -22.94
C GLN A 595 -40.15 4.44 -22.63
N SER A 596 -39.58 5.05 -23.68
CA SER A 596 -38.62 6.15 -23.48
C SER A 596 -39.35 7.42 -23.03
N ALA A 597 -38.62 8.35 -22.42
CA ALA A 597 -39.17 9.66 -22.06
C ALA A 597 -39.83 10.39 -23.25
N ALA A 598 -39.30 10.21 -24.47
CA ALA A 598 -39.84 10.80 -25.69
C ALA A 598 -41.16 10.15 -26.10
N ASP A 599 -41.22 8.82 -26.04
CA ASP A 599 -42.42 8.05 -26.38
C ASP A 599 -43.54 8.35 -25.37
N LEU A 600 -43.21 8.46 -24.09
CA LEU A 600 -44.17 8.82 -23.06
C LEU A 600 -44.73 10.23 -23.27
N LEU A 601 -43.91 11.21 -23.65
CA LEU A 601 -44.38 12.56 -23.98
C LEU A 601 -45.23 12.61 -25.26
N GLN A 602 -44.85 11.83 -26.26
CA GLN A 602 -45.62 11.69 -27.49
C GLN A 602 -47.03 11.19 -27.17
N LEU A 603 -47.12 10.18 -26.32
CA LEU A 603 -48.36 9.49 -26.01
C LEU A 603 -49.24 10.28 -25.04
N LEU A 604 -48.65 10.93 -24.03
CA LEU A 604 -49.37 11.72 -23.03
C LEU A 604 -49.85 13.09 -23.55
N CYS A 605 -49.08 13.75 -24.43
CA CYS A 605 -49.36 15.11 -24.89
C CYS A 605 -49.80 15.19 -26.37
N ALA A 606 -49.98 14.06 -27.05
CA ALA A 606 -50.29 13.98 -28.48
C ALA A 606 -49.34 14.80 -29.36
N LEU A 607 -48.05 14.80 -29.01
CA LEU A 607 -47.00 15.49 -29.76
C LEU A 607 -46.61 14.67 -31.01
N SER A 608 -46.06 15.33 -32.03
CA SER A 608 -45.34 14.58 -33.07
C SER A 608 -44.01 14.07 -32.50
N PRO A 609 -43.44 12.97 -33.05
CA PRO A 609 -42.16 12.43 -32.58
C PRO A 609 -41.03 13.47 -32.56
N ASP A 610 -40.99 14.34 -33.58
CA ASP A 610 -39.99 15.41 -33.70
C ASP A 610 -40.20 16.51 -32.65
N GLN A 611 -41.45 16.84 -32.33
CA GLN A 611 -41.75 17.83 -31.29
C GLN A 611 -41.38 17.32 -29.90
N ALA A 612 -41.71 16.06 -29.58
CA ALA A 612 -41.38 15.45 -28.29
C ALA A 612 -39.85 15.43 -28.04
N ARG A 613 -39.07 15.05 -29.06
CA ARG A 613 -37.59 15.05 -28.99
C ARG A 613 -37.01 16.45 -28.86
N THR A 614 -37.51 17.41 -29.64
CA THR A 614 -37.06 18.81 -29.56
C THR A 614 -37.37 19.42 -28.19
N THR A 615 -38.54 19.10 -27.62
CA THR A 615 -38.92 19.51 -26.27
C THR A 615 -38.02 18.91 -25.20
N LEU A 616 -37.69 17.62 -25.28
CA LEU A 616 -36.74 16.98 -24.36
C LEU A 616 -35.35 17.59 -24.43
N LEU A 617 -34.83 17.83 -25.64
CA LEU A 617 -33.55 18.50 -25.83
C LEU A 617 -33.59 19.92 -25.23
N GLY A 618 -34.68 20.68 -25.40
CA GLY A 618 -34.83 21.99 -24.76
C GLY A 618 -34.87 21.93 -23.22
N ILE A 619 -35.50 20.92 -22.64
CA ILE A 619 -35.54 20.74 -21.16
C ILE A 619 -34.14 20.39 -20.62
N VAL A 620 -33.43 19.49 -21.27
CA VAL A 620 -32.08 19.07 -20.86
C VAL A 620 -31.07 20.20 -21.05
N PHE A 621 -31.00 20.80 -22.24
CA PHE A 621 -29.96 21.76 -22.59
C PHE A 621 -30.27 23.20 -22.15
N ASP A 622 -31.53 23.64 -22.28
CA ASP A 622 -31.92 25.04 -21.99
C ASP A 622 -32.50 25.20 -20.58
N GLY A 623 -32.73 24.09 -19.85
CA GLY A 623 -33.25 24.11 -18.47
C GLY A 623 -34.68 24.60 -18.34
N LEU A 624 -35.44 24.51 -19.43
CA LEU A 624 -36.84 24.91 -19.47
C LEU A 624 -37.69 23.88 -18.72
N ASN A 625 -38.58 24.36 -17.85
CA ASN A 625 -39.64 23.52 -17.31
C ASN A 625 -40.73 23.39 -18.38
N PHE A 626 -41.14 22.17 -18.70
CA PHE A 626 -42.21 21.93 -19.66
C PHE A 626 -43.48 21.54 -18.92
N GLU A 627 -44.50 22.36 -19.07
CA GLU A 627 -45.83 22.14 -18.51
C GLU A 627 -46.86 22.04 -19.61
N ARG A 628 -47.60 20.93 -19.63
CA ARG A 628 -48.67 20.72 -20.61
C ARG A 628 -49.77 19.84 -20.04
N VAL A 629 -50.99 20.02 -20.52
CA VAL A 629 -52.09 19.11 -20.19
C VAL A 629 -51.83 17.78 -20.90
N ALA A 630 -51.69 16.72 -20.10
CA ALA A 630 -51.57 15.34 -20.55
C ALA A 630 -52.90 14.60 -20.38
N ARG A 631 -53.16 13.65 -21.28
CA ARG A 631 -54.35 12.81 -21.24
C ARG A 631 -53.96 11.37 -20.99
N ILE A 632 -54.54 10.77 -19.96
CA ILE A 632 -54.42 9.35 -19.64
C ILE A 632 -55.85 8.79 -19.59
N GLY A 633 -56.24 8.05 -20.62
CA GLY A 633 -57.62 7.58 -20.78
C GLY A 633 -58.65 8.73 -20.91
N ALA A 634 -59.56 8.83 -19.93
CA ALA A 634 -60.59 9.87 -19.84
C ALA A 634 -60.22 11.05 -18.93
N GLU A 635 -59.09 10.95 -18.21
CA GLU A 635 -58.67 11.90 -17.19
C GLU A 635 -57.60 12.85 -17.72
N HIS A 636 -57.68 14.12 -17.28
CA HIS A 636 -56.74 15.17 -17.65
C HIS A 636 -55.80 15.44 -16.47
N TYR A 637 -54.50 15.43 -16.75
CA TYR A 637 -53.43 15.71 -15.81
C TYR A 637 -52.64 16.93 -16.28
N LEU A 638 -52.09 17.70 -15.35
CA LEU A 638 -51.02 18.65 -15.67
C LEU A 638 -49.69 17.88 -15.59
N LEU A 639 -49.05 17.70 -16.74
CA LEU A 639 -47.72 17.12 -16.84
C LEU A 639 -46.68 18.21 -16.60
N HIS A 640 -45.79 17.96 -15.64
CA HIS A 640 -44.62 18.79 -15.39
C HIS A 640 -43.36 17.96 -15.65
N VAL A 641 -42.51 18.44 -16.55
CA VAL A 641 -41.22 17.82 -16.87
C VAL A 641 -40.10 18.78 -16.51
N SER A 642 -39.16 18.30 -15.70
CA SER A 642 -37.99 19.07 -15.27
C SER A 642 -36.71 18.25 -15.32
N ALA A 643 -35.58 18.92 -15.48
CA ALA A 643 -34.26 18.30 -15.41
C ALA A 643 -33.82 18.19 -13.94
N LEU A 644 -33.38 17.01 -13.52
CA LEU A 644 -32.83 16.78 -12.19
C LEU A 644 -31.43 17.40 -12.12
N ARG A 645 -31.24 18.43 -11.30
CA ARG A 645 -29.98 19.21 -11.21
C ARG A 645 -29.43 19.22 -9.80
N ASP A 646 -28.10 19.26 -9.68
CA ASP A 646 -27.42 19.40 -8.40
C ASP A 646 -27.76 20.77 -7.76
N SER A 647 -28.35 20.78 -6.56
CA SER A 647 -28.93 21.99 -5.95
C SER A 647 -27.89 23.01 -5.46
N ALA A 648 -26.60 22.71 -5.60
CA ALA A 648 -25.51 23.44 -4.94
C ALA A 648 -24.85 24.54 -5.79
N LYS A 649 -25.15 24.68 -7.09
CA LYS A 649 -24.54 25.73 -7.93
C LYS A 649 -25.52 26.25 -8.99
N SER A 650 -26.10 27.42 -8.75
CA SER A 650 -26.58 28.26 -9.85
C SER A 650 -25.37 28.94 -10.51
N SER A 651 -24.57 28.20 -11.27
CA SER A 651 -23.44 28.78 -12.02
C SER A 651 -23.97 29.62 -13.19
N GLN A 652 -23.62 30.90 -13.23
CA GLN A 652 -23.96 31.86 -14.30
C GLN A 652 -23.27 31.58 -15.66
N ARG A 653 -22.50 30.49 -15.79
CA ARG A 653 -21.86 30.06 -17.04
C ARG A 653 -22.57 28.84 -17.62
N TRP A 654 -23.06 28.98 -18.84
CA TRP A 654 -23.83 27.99 -19.60
C TRP A 654 -23.03 26.73 -20.00
N GLU A 655 -21.70 26.79 -19.97
CA GLU A 655 -20.80 25.66 -20.28
C GLU A 655 -20.75 24.60 -19.16
N ASP A 656 -21.09 24.96 -17.91
CA ASP A 656 -21.07 24.05 -16.76
C ASP A 656 -22.42 23.31 -16.53
N VAL A 657 -23.48 23.66 -17.26
CA VAL A 657 -24.84 23.16 -17.02
C VAL A 657 -24.98 21.67 -17.32
N LEU A 658 -24.26 21.15 -18.32
CA LEU A 658 -24.30 19.74 -18.73
C LEU A 658 -23.64 18.78 -17.73
N LEU A 659 -22.70 19.27 -16.92
CA LEU A 659 -22.00 18.49 -15.91
C LEU A 659 -22.83 18.24 -14.64
N HIS A 660 -23.94 18.96 -14.45
CA HIS A 660 -24.72 18.96 -13.20
C HIS A 660 -26.15 18.43 -13.37
N ILE A 661 -26.51 17.88 -14.54
CA ILE A 661 -27.82 17.23 -14.76
C ILE A 661 -27.67 15.73 -14.54
N HIS A 662 -28.54 15.15 -13.72
CA HIS A 662 -28.48 13.74 -13.32
C HIS A 662 -29.60 12.88 -13.93
N GLY A 663 -30.65 13.52 -14.48
CA GLY A 663 -31.76 12.83 -15.13
C GLY A 663 -32.90 13.77 -15.48
N LEU A 664 -34.02 13.20 -15.91
CA LEU A 664 -35.28 13.90 -16.21
C LEU A 664 -36.36 13.40 -15.26
N MET A 665 -37.13 14.30 -14.66
CA MET A 665 -38.25 13.95 -13.81
C MET A 665 -39.56 14.35 -14.50
N ILE A 666 -40.47 13.39 -14.61
CA ILE A 666 -41.83 13.61 -15.12
C ILE A 666 -42.82 13.38 -13.99
N GLN A 667 -43.61 14.41 -13.69
CA GLN A 667 -44.65 14.40 -12.66
C GLN A 667 -46.00 14.69 -13.28
N LEU A 668 -47.03 13.97 -12.83
CA LEU A 668 -48.42 14.21 -13.21
C LEU A 668 -49.19 14.77 -12.01
N PHE A 669 -49.84 15.92 -12.19
CA PHE A 669 -50.72 16.51 -11.19
C PHE A 669 -52.18 16.34 -11.62
N PRO A 670 -53.05 15.71 -10.81
CA PRO A 670 -54.46 15.57 -11.16
C PRO A 670 -55.14 16.95 -11.12
N LEU A 671 -55.84 17.31 -12.20
CA LEU A 671 -56.59 18.57 -12.27
C LEU A 671 -57.86 18.48 -11.43
N SER A 672 -58.11 19.50 -10.59
CA SER A 672 -59.33 19.56 -9.78
C SER A 672 -60.59 19.74 -10.66
N ASN A 673 -61.76 19.30 -10.18
CA ASN A 673 -63.03 19.42 -10.93
C ASN A 673 -63.40 20.86 -11.31
N LEU A 674 -62.87 21.87 -10.60
CA LEU A 674 -63.03 23.29 -10.91
C LEU A 674 -62.16 23.74 -12.09
N GLU A 675 -60.93 23.25 -12.16
CA GLU A 675 -60.00 23.53 -13.27
C GLU A 675 -60.40 22.78 -14.55
N LYS A 676 -60.89 21.54 -14.43
CA LYS A 676 -61.49 20.78 -15.54
C LYS A 676 -62.61 21.56 -16.24
N ARG A 677 -63.51 22.18 -15.46
CA ARG A 677 -64.60 23.02 -16.01
C ARG A 677 -64.12 24.33 -16.62
N ARG A 678 -62.99 24.88 -16.13
CA ARG A 678 -62.40 26.12 -16.65
C ARG A 678 -61.65 25.89 -17.95
N LEU A 679 -60.94 24.77 -18.06
CA LEU A 679 -60.28 24.30 -19.29
C LEU A 679 -61.30 23.86 -20.35
N GLN A 680 -62.36 23.11 -19.99
CA GLN A 680 -63.46 22.81 -20.91
C GLN A 680 -64.14 24.09 -21.42
N ARG A 681 -64.43 25.07 -20.55
CA ARG A 681 -64.94 26.38 -21.00
C ARG A 681 -63.96 27.12 -21.91
N LEU A 682 -62.65 26.99 -21.69
CA LEU A 682 -61.64 27.65 -22.50
C LEU A 682 -61.51 27.00 -23.87
N ASP A 683 -61.60 25.67 -23.93
CA ASP A 683 -61.62 24.91 -25.18
C ASP A 683 -62.93 25.17 -25.96
N ASP A 684 -64.07 25.18 -25.26
CA ASP A 684 -65.36 25.59 -25.80
C ASP A 684 -65.34 27.04 -26.30
N LEU A 685 -64.64 27.95 -25.61
CA LEU A 685 -64.49 29.36 -26.00
C LEU A 685 -63.48 29.57 -27.14
N LEU A 686 -62.47 28.71 -27.26
CA LEU A 686 -61.53 28.70 -28.40
C LEU A 686 -62.20 28.12 -29.64
N HIS A 687 -63.09 27.13 -29.48
CA HIS A 687 -63.91 26.58 -30.56
C HIS A 687 -65.14 27.44 -30.89
N SER A 688 -65.65 28.25 -29.95
CA SER A 688 -66.75 29.20 -30.20
C SER A 688 -66.29 30.57 -30.72
N ARG A 689 -64.97 30.83 -30.80
CA ARG A 689 -64.43 32.14 -31.21
C ARG A 689 -64.51 32.41 -32.72
N ASP A 690 -64.91 31.41 -33.52
CA ASP A 690 -65.19 31.56 -34.96
C ASP A 690 -66.61 32.06 -35.28
N ALA A 691 -67.47 32.32 -34.27
CA ALA A 691 -68.82 32.82 -34.52
C ALA A 691 -69.24 33.97 -33.58
N GLY A 692 -69.24 35.20 -34.10
CA GLY A 692 -70.22 36.24 -33.72
C GLY A 692 -69.78 37.36 -32.75
N ARG A 693 -69.55 38.56 -33.30
CA ARG A 693 -69.50 39.86 -32.61
C ARG A 693 -70.83 40.20 -31.90
N LYS A 694 -70.76 40.77 -30.68
CA LYS A 694 -71.32 42.09 -30.26
C LYS A 694 -71.18 42.32 -28.73
N THR A 695 -70.65 43.48 -28.35
CA THR A 695 -70.66 44.09 -27.00
C THR A 695 -72.04 44.71 -26.67
N PRO A 696 -72.44 44.90 -25.39
CA PRO A 696 -72.08 46.13 -24.64
C PRO A 696 -71.88 46.00 -23.10
N SER A 697 -71.11 46.93 -22.52
CA SER A 697 -71.03 47.35 -21.08
C SER A 697 -72.35 48.03 -20.61
N PRO A 698 -72.70 48.21 -19.29
CA PRO A 698 -71.88 48.88 -18.25
C PRO A 698 -72.10 48.59 -16.72
N LYS A 699 -71.08 49.04 -15.94
CA LYS A 699 -71.01 49.64 -14.57
C LYS A 699 -71.08 48.83 -13.23
N PRO A 700 -70.25 49.22 -12.21
CA PRO A 700 -70.10 48.67 -10.83
C PRO A 700 -70.95 49.48 -9.78
N PRO A 701 -70.93 49.31 -8.42
CA PRO A 701 -69.87 48.85 -7.48
C PRO A 701 -70.34 48.10 -6.18
N GLU A 702 -69.47 48.10 -5.16
CA GLU A 702 -69.62 47.73 -3.72
C GLU A 702 -69.07 46.34 -3.32
N ALA A 703 -67.89 46.18 -2.70
CA ALA A 703 -67.28 46.73 -1.47
C ALA A 703 -67.44 45.81 -0.25
N ALA A 704 -66.35 45.12 0.12
CA ALA A 704 -65.84 44.94 1.49
C ALA A 704 -64.52 44.13 1.38
N LYS A 705 -63.33 44.75 1.55
CA LYS A 705 -62.62 44.98 2.84
C LYS A 705 -62.17 43.65 3.48
N HIS A 706 -60.92 43.37 3.84
CA HIS A 706 -59.70 44.13 4.15
C HIS A 706 -58.49 43.21 3.87
N GLU A 707 -57.54 43.62 3.04
CA GLU A 707 -56.20 44.15 3.39
C GLU A 707 -55.08 43.10 3.47
N ALA A 708 -54.26 43.12 2.42
CA ALA A 708 -52.87 42.72 2.46
C ALA A 708 -52.08 43.73 3.31
N GLY A 709 -51.41 43.23 4.35
CA GLY A 709 -50.39 43.93 5.10
C GLY A 709 -49.01 43.44 4.68
N LYS A 710 -48.22 44.36 4.13
CA LYS A 710 -46.76 44.33 3.96
C LYS A 710 -46.04 43.55 5.08
N THR A 711 -45.04 42.75 4.71
CA THR A 711 -43.83 42.58 5.52
C THR A 711 -42.60 42.80 4.64
N ALA A 712 -42.11 44.04 4.68
CA ALA A 712 -40.71 44.35 4.43
C ALA A 712 -39.98 44.24 5.78
N GLY A 713 -38.83 43.56 5.79
CA GLY A 713 -37.75 43.65 6.77
C GLY A 713 -38.11 43.68 8.25
N ASP A 714 -37.99 42.53 8.91
CA ASP A 714 -37.74 42.46 10.35
C ASP A 714 -36.78 41.28 10.62
N ASP A 715 -35.48 41.60 10.80
CA ASP A 715 -34.44 40.67 11.26
C ASP A 715 -34.57 40.47 12.78
N GLY A 716 -35.70 39.88 13.20
CA GLY A 716 -35.92 39.48 14.59
C GLY A 716 -35.41 38.07 14.83
N GLY A 717 -34.22 37.93 15.42
CA GLY A 717 -33.68 36.63 15.85
C GLY A 717 -34.63 35.95 16.84
N GLU A 718 -35.00 34.70 16.56
CA GLU A 718 -35.81 33.87 17.45
C GLU A 718 -35.03 33.61 18.76
N GLN A 719 -35.66 33.78 19.92
CA GLN A 719 -35.03 33.46 21.21
C GLN A 719 -35.13 31.95 21.46
N VAL A 720 -33.99 31.28 21.59
CA VAL A 720 -33.90 29.83 21.77
C VAL A 720 -33.33 29.51 23.14
N ASP A 721 -34.01 28.65 23.90
CA ASP A 721 -33.50 28.10 25.16
C ASP A 721 -32.38 27.09 24.88
N ALA A 722 -31.14 27.55 25.07
CA ALA A 722 -29.96 26.75 24.79
C ALA A 722 -29.83 25.52 25.71
N TRP A 723 -30.38 25.58 26.93
CA TRP A 723 -30.37 24.45 27.85
C TRP A 723 -31.26 23.32 27.32
N ARG A 724 -32.45 23.66 26.82
CA ARG A 724 -33.39 22.69 26.25
C ARG A 724 -32.85 22.05 24.96
N ALA A 725 -32.12 22.82 24.14
CA ALA A 725 -31.43 22.29 22.96
C ALA A 725 -30.32 21.29 23.33
N LEU A 726 -29.57 21.57 24.40
CA LEU A 726 -28.52 20.69 24.92
C LEU A 726 -29.08 19.38 25.51
N GLU A 727 -30.16 19.46 26.30
CA GLU A 727 -30.84 18.28 26.85
C GLU A 727 -31.36 17.37 25.72
N PHE A 728 -31.97 17.97 24.68
CA PHE A 728 -32.43 17.23 23.53
C PHE A 728 -31.28 16.53 22.78
N ALA A 729 -30.19 17.24 22.53
CA ALA A 729 -29.05 16.69 21.80
C ALA A 729 -28.38 15.54 22.60
N THR A 730 -28.21 15.73 23.91
CA THR A 730 -27.63 14.71 24.80
C THR A 730 -28.50 13.45 24.86
N ALA A 731 -29.82 13.61 25.01
CA ALA A 731 -30.75 12.48 25.03
C ALA A 731 -30.80 11.74 23.69
N SER A 732 -30.74 12.47 22.57
CA SER A 732 -30.79 11.89 21.23
C SER A 732 -29.55 11.04 20.93
N ILE A 733 -28.36 11.49 21.32
CA ILE A 733 -27.12 10.74 21.11
C ILE A 733 -27.01 9.55 22.09
N ALA A 734 -27.41 9.73 23.35
CA ALA A 734 -27.40 8.65 24.34
C ALA A 734 -28.35 7.49 23.99
N ALA A 735 -29.42 7.76 23.22
CA ALA A 735 -30.36 6.74 22.75
C ALA A 735 -29.84 5.89 21.57
N LEU A 736 -28.71 6.26 20.94
CA LEU A 736 -28.17 5.53 19.80
C LEU A 736 -27.39 4.27 20.26
N PRO A 737 -27.68 3.07 19.72
CA PRO A 737 -27.04 1.82 20.14
C PRO A 737 -25.51 1.82 20.01
N ARG A 738 -24.96 2.64 19.11
CA ARG A 738 -23.51 2.76 18.88
C ARG A 738 -22.77 3.53 19.99
N HIS A 739 -23.51 4.25 20.84
CA HIS A 739 -22.95 5.10 21.90
C HIS A 739 -23.42 4.70 23.31
N GLU A 740 -24.02 3.51 23.46
CA GLU A 740 -24.58 3.00 24.73
C GLU A 740 -23.54 2.92 25.88
N MET A 741 -22.24 2.79 25.53
CA MET A 741 -21.14 2.75 26.51
C MET A 741 -20.49 4.13 26.78
N VAL A 742 -21.07 5.23 26.28
CA VAL A 742 -20.57 6.60 26.51
C VAL A 742 -21.46 7.30 27.55
N ARG A 743 -20.87 7.75 28.66
CA ARG A 743 -21.57 8.55 29.68
C ARG A 743 -21.42 10.04 29.38
N PHE A 744 -22.52 10.79 29.49
CA PHE A 744 -22.53 12.25 29.36
C PHE A 744 -22.63 12.87 30.75
N GLU A 745 -21.63 13.66 31.14
CA GLU A 745 -21.60 14.37 32.42
C GLU A 745 -21.79 15.87 32.15
N VAL A 746 -22.96 16.42 32.51
CA VAL A 746 -23.24 17.86 32.38
C VAL A 746 -22.94 18.56 33.71
N LYS A 747 -22.00 19.51 33.69
CA LYS A 747 -21.59 20.34 34.83
C LYS A 747 -21.99 21.79 34.59
N GLY A 748 -22.77 22.36 35.50
CA GLY A 748 -23.22 23.77 35.44
C GLY A 748 -24.74 23.90 35.43
N SER A 749 -25.24 25.14 35.39
CA SER A 749 -26.66 25.46 35.33
C SER A 749 -26.89 26.61 34.34
N GLY A 750 -27.45 26.30 33.18
CA GLY A 750 -27.83 27.28 32.15
C GLY A 750 -29.35 27.40 31.97
N LYS A 751 -30.16 26.96 32.94
CA LYS A 751 -31.63 27.02 32.86
C LYS A 751 -32.11 28.45 32.64
N GLY A 752 -32.80 28.70 31.53
CA GLY A 752 -33.32 30.02 31.16
C GLY A 752 -32.37 30.88 30.32
N ALA A 753 -31.22 30.36 29.88
CA ALA A 753 -30.33 31.06 28.96
C ALA A 753 -30.93 31.08 27.54
N ALA A 754 -31.65 32.15 27.22
CA ALA A 754 -32.12 32.44 25.86
C ALA A 754 -30.96 33.00 25.03
N VAL A 755 -30.78 32.48 23.81
CA VAL A 755 -29.77 32.94 22.85
C VAL A 755 -30.47 33.27 21.54
N PHE A 756 -29.99 34.29 20.83
CA PHE A 756 -30.43 34.62 19.48
C PHE A 756 -29.87 33.61 18.47
N ASP A 757 -30.70 32.67 18.01
CA ASP A 757 -30.41 31.76 16.89
C ASP A 757 -31.75 31.19 16.37
N THR A 758 -31.76 30.54 15.21
CA THR A 758 -32.89 29.68 14.81
C THR A 758 -32.86 28.37 15.60
N ALA A 759 -33.98 27.98 16.22
CA ALA A 759 -34.06 26.83 17.13
C ALA A 759 -33.53 25.50 16.53
N ASN A 760 -33.60 25.36 15.20
CA ASN A 760 -33.07 24.20 14.49
C ASN A 760 -31.54 24.23 14.34
N ASN A 761 -30.90 25.38 14.15
CA ASN A 761 -29.47 25.43 13.85
C ASN A 761 -28.61 25.08 15.08
N LEU A 762 -28.89 25.70 16.23
CA LEU A 762 -28.20 25.39 17.49
C LEU A 762 -28.36 23.91 17.87
N ARG A 763 -29.56 23.36 17.70
CA ARG A 763 -29.85 21.96 18.01
C ARG A 763 -29.08 21.00 17.10
N GLU A 764 -29.08 21.25 15.80
CA GLU A 764 -28.35 20.42 14.82
C GLU A 764 -26.83 20.52 15.02
N LEU A 765 -26.33 21.69 15.43
CA LEU A 765 -24.91 21.86 15.73
C LEU A 765 -24.51 21.07 16.99
N LEU A 766 -25.28 21.18 18.07
CA LEU A 766 -25.02 20.43 19.31
C LEU A 766 -25.09 18.91 19.07
N LEU A 767 -26.02 18.44 18.23
CA LEU A 767 -26.08 17.04 17.81
C LEU A 767 -24.80 16.61 17.08
N ALA A 768 -24.35 17.38 16.08
CA ALA A 768 -23.16 17.05 15.32
C ALA A 768 -21.89 17.08 16.18
N LEU A 769 -21.78 18.03 17.12
CA LEU A 769 -20.65 18.09 18.06
C LEU A 769 -20.66 16.90 19.01
N LEU A 770 -21.80 16.57 19.63
CA LEU A 770 -21.89 15.43 20.54
C LEU A 770 -21.67 14.09 19.82
N GLU A 771 -22.12 13.96 18.58
CA GLU A 771 -21.84 12.79 17.73
C GLU A 771 -20.33 12.64 17.47
N LEU A 772 -19.64 13.74 17.13
CA LEU A 772 -18.18 13.72 16.94
C LEU A 772 -17.45 13.28 18.21
N LEU A 773 -17.80 13.86 19.36
CA LEU A 773 -17.18 13.54 20.64
C LEU A 773 -17.49 12.10 21.09
N ALA A 774 -18.72 11.63 20.88
CA ALA A 774 -19.12 10.27 21.25
C ALA A 774 -18.53 9.20 20.31
N ALA A 775 -18.26 9.54 19.04
CA ALA A 775 -17.60 8.64 18.09
C ALA A 775 -16.09 8.50 18.35
N ASP A 776 -15.44 9.55 18.86
CA ASP A 776 -14.00 9.55 19.18
C ASP A 776 -13.69 9.00 20.59
N SER A 777 -14.66 9.00 21.51
CA SER A 777 -14.49 8.46 22.87
C SER A 777 -14.12 6.97 22.87
N GLN A 778 -13.18 6.59 23.75
CA GLN A 778 -12.92 5.18 24.04
C GLN A 778 -14.17 4.53 24.66
N GLN A 779 -14.46 3.26 24.38
CA GLN A 779 -15.62 2.57 24.96
C GLN A 779 -15.16 1.59 26.05
N PRO A 780 -15.60 1.74 27.32
CA PRO A 780 -16.49 2.78 27.86
C PRO A 780 -15.78 4.13 28.04
N GLY A 781 -16.50 5.24 27.80
CA GLY A 781 -15.92 6.60 27.79
C GLY A 781 -16.87 7.65 28.33
N GLU A 782 -16.33 8.85 28.56
CA GLU A 782 -17.06 9.97 29.15
C GLU A 782 -16.92 11.23 28.29
N VAL A 783 -18.04 11.90 28.07
CA VAL A 783 -18.13 13.21 27.43
C VAL A 783 -18.57 14.21 28.50
N SER A 784 -17.68 15.13 28.87
CA SER A 784 -17.94 16.18 29.85
C SER A 784 -18.44 17.44 29.15
N ILE A 785 -19.55 18.00 29.63
CA ILE A 785 -20.17 19.21 29.10
C ILE A 785 -20.23 20.25 30.22
N GLY A 786 -19.43 21.30 30.11
CA GLY A 786 -19.45 22.46 31.00
C GLY A 786 -20.38 23.55 30.46
N VAL A 787 -21.22 24.10 31.32
CA VAL A 787 -22.12 25.23 31.01
C VAL A 787 -21.88 26.37 31.98
N ASP A 788 -21.50 27.53 31.46
CA ASP A 788 -21.25 28.75 32.23
C ASP A 788 -21.98 29.94 31.61
N THR A 789 -22.68 30.72 32.44
CA THR A 789 -23.41 31.93 32.06
C THR A 789 -22.77 33.12 32.77
N ALA A 790 -21.60 33.53 32.31
CA ALA A 790 -20.84 34.63 32.90
C ALA A 790 -20.66 35.78 31.89
N GLY A 791 -20.86 37.02 32.35
CA GLY A 791 -20.55 38.23 31.58
C GLY A 791 -21.45 38.48 30.36
N GLY A 792 -22.75 38.16 30.44
CA GLY A 792 -23.71 38.38 29.34
C GLY A 792 -23.57 37.39 28.18
N SER A 793 -22.79 36.31 28.36
CA SER A 793 -22.58 35.27 27.37
C SER A 793 -22.80 33.87 27.96
N LEU A 794 -23.40 32.99 27.17
CA LEU A 794 -23.43 31.56 27.41
C LEU A 794 -22.16 30.92 26.82
N ARG A 795 -21.42 30.20 27.67
CA ARG A 795 -20.24 29.43 27.28
C ARG A 795 -20.52 27.95 27.50
N LEU A 796 -20.47 27.18 26.41
CA LEU A 796 -20.54 25.72 26.43
C LEU A 796 -19.16 25.16 26.11
N GLU A 797 -18.67 24.27 26.96
CA GLU A 797 -17.39 23.59 26.78
C GLU A 797 -17.63 22.08 26.77
N LEU A 798 -17.51 21.45 25.61
CA LEU A 798 -17.69 20.02 25.42
C LEU A 798 -16.32 19.37 25.21
N ARG A 799 -16.02 18.33 25.98
CA ARG A 799 -14.75 17.59 25.90
C ARG A 799 -14.96 16.09 26.02
N ASN A 800 -14.15 15.32 25.32
CA ASN A 800 -14.09 13.87 25.46
C ASN A 800 -12.65 13.38 25.72
N GLN A 801 -12.52 12.13 26.17
CA GLN A 801 -11.24 11.43 26.22
C GLN A 801 -11.19 10.39 25.09
N GLY A 802 -10.59 10.77 23.97
CA GLY A 802 -10.56 9.96 22.76
C GLY A 802 -9.22 10.00 22.04
N PHE A 803 -9.19 9.50 20.81
CA PHE A 803 -7.96 9.44 20.02
C PHE A 803 -7.56 10.82 19.47
N GLY A 804 -8.54 11.65 19.14
CA GLY A 804 -8.30 12.96 18.54
C GLY A 804 -7.60 12.87 17.18
N MET A 805 -7.25 14.03 16.64
CA MET A 805 -6.48 14.16 15.41
C MET A 805 -5.49 15.33 15.52
N PRO A 806 -4.47 15.39 14.65
CA PRO A 806 -3.58 16.55 14.59
C PRO A 806 -4.39 17.84 14.38
N ASP A 807 -4.19 18.83 15.27
CA ASP A 807 -4.98 20.06 15.30
C ASP A 807 -4.83 20.87 14.00
N ASP A 808 -3.62 20.92 13.45
CA ASP A 808 -3.32 21.52 12.15
C ASP A 808 -4.19 20.95 11.01
N LYS A 809 -4.39 19.62 11.02
CA LYS A 809 -5.24 18.93 10.06
C LYS A 809 -6.73 19.21 10.30
N LEU A 810 -7.15 19.32 11.56
CA LEU A 810 -8.51 19.70 11.93
C LEU A 810 -8.82 21.13 11.48
N GLN A 811 -7.96 22.09 11.78
CA GLN A 811 -8.12 23.48 11.33
C GLN A 811 -8.10 23.58 9.81
N ALA A 812 -7.23 22.83 9.12
CA ALA A 812 -7.23 22.79 7.66
C ALA A 812 -8.54 22.23 7.06
N MET A 813 -9.26 21.35 7.77
CA MET A 813 -10.57 20.84 7.34
C MET A 813 -11.72 21.78 7.67
N LEU A 814 -11.63 22.55 8.75
CA LEU A 814 -12.66 23.49 9.17
C LEU A 814 -12.54 24.83 8.43
N GLU A 815 -11.33 25.35 8.26
CA GLU A 815 -11.05 26.69 7.71
C GLU A 815 -10.39 26.64 6.32
N GLY A 816 -9.67 25.56 6.01
CA GLY A 816 -8.93 25.43 4.76
C GLY A 816 -9.74 24.94 3.56
N PRO A 817 -9.11 24.87 2.36
CA PRO A 817 -9.74 24.40 1.13
C PRO A 817 -9.98 22.88 1.10
N VAL A 818 -9.42 22.14 2.07
CA VAL A 818 -9.55 20.69 2.18
C VAL A 818 -10.91 20.36 2.77
N TRP A 819 -11.74 19.65 2.01
CA TRP A 819 -13.06 19.23 2.48
C TRP A 819 -12.96 18.09 3.51
N PRO A 820 -13.70 18.15 4.64
CA PRO A 820 -13.71 17.06 5.60
C PRO A 820 -14.26 15.77 4.97
N GLN A 821 -13.59 14.64 5.21
CA GLN A 821 -14.07 13.33 4.75
C GLN A 821 -15.22 12.79 5.59
N SER A 822 -15.27 13.16 6.88
CA SER A 822 -16.37 12.78 7.79
C SER A 822 -17.63 13.60 7.51
N ASP A 823 -18.78 12.92 7.41
CA ASP A 823 -20.10 13.55 7.31
C ASP A 823 -20.36 14.50 8.50
N THR A 824 -19.97 14.08 9.71
CA THR A 824 -20.12 14.88 10.94
C THR A 824 -19.30 16.17 10.88
N LEU A 825 -18.04 16.12 10.44
CA LEU A 825 -17.20 17.32 10.29
C LEU A 825 -17.68 18.24 9.15
N ARG A 826 -18.21 17.68 8.06
CA ARG A 826 -18.86 18.48 7.00
C ARG A 826 -20.06 19.22 7.55
N ARG A 827 -20.88 18.54 8.35
CA ARG A 827 -22.06 19.12 8.99
C ARG A 827 -21.68 20.22 9.98
N ILE A 828 -20.67 20.00 10.82
CA ILE A 828 -20.14 21.03 11.74
C ILE A 828 -19.64 22.25 10.96
N ARG A 829 -18.89 22.06 9.87
CA ARG A 829 -18.40 23.18 9.04
C ARG A 829 -19.55 23.99 8.43
N GLN A 830 -20.54 23.32 7.84
CA GLN A 830 -21.71 23.98 7.25
C GLN A 830 -22.59 24.69 8.29
N LEU A 831 -22.74 24.10 9.48
CA LEU A 831 -23.54 24.66 10.56
C LEU A 831 -22.79 25.77 11.29
N ARG A 832 -21.47 25.74 11.39
CA ARG A 832 -20.69 26.84 11.96
C ARG A 832 -20.95 28.16 11.22
N ASP A 833 -21.01 28.09 9.89
CA ASP A 833 -21.21 29.25 9.03
C ASP A 833 -22.69 29.71 8.97
N ARG A 834 -23.63 28.90 9.48
CA ARG A 834 -25.09 29.14 9.43
C ARG A 834 -25.76 29.38 10.78
N ALA A 835 -25.27 28.74 11.84
CA ALA A 835 -25.81 28.81 13.19
C ALA A 835 -25.39 30.09 13.90
N PHE A 836 -24.28 30.69 13.50
CA PHE A 836 -23.84 31.96 14.05
C PHE A 836 -23.60 32.91 12.89
N GLY A 837 -24.44 33.94 12.78
CA GLY A 837 -24.07 35.15 12.04
C GLY A 837 -22.90 35.87 12.73
N GLU A 838 -22.97 37.18 12.89
CA GLU A 838 -21.88 37.98 13.51
C GLU A 838 -21.75 37.84 15.05
N HIS A 839 -22.54 36.99 15.70
CA HIS A 839 -22.75 37.07 17.16
C HIS A 839 -22.22 35.89 17.98
N GLY A 840 -21.80 34.76 17.40
CA GLY A 840 -21.32 33.59 18.15
C GLY A 840 -19.97 33.07 17.64
N VAL A 841 -19.18 32.42 18.52
CA VAL A 841 -17.88 31.83 18.17
C VAL A 841 -17.84 30.36 18.59
N LEU A 842 -17.59 29.48 17.62
CA LEU A 842 -17.29 28.06 17.83
C LEU A 842 -15.80 27.80 17.59
N THR A 843 -15.10 27.33 18.62
CA THR A 843 -13.71 26.87 18.53
C THR A 843 -13.68 25.37 18.76
N LEU A 844 -13.17 24.60 17.79
CA LEU A 844 -12.98 23.16 17.90
C LEU A 844 -11.49 22.84 17.81
N ASN A 845 -10.95 22.26 18.88
CA ASN A 845 -9.55 21.87 18.98
C ASN A 845 -9.43 20.36 19.17
N SER A 846 -8.30 19.79 18.77
CA SER A 846 -8.00 18.38 19.04
C SER A 846 -6.55 18.17 19.45
N ILE A 847 -6.33 17.22 20.34
CA ILE A 847 -5.00 16.79 20.75
C ILE A 847 -4.93 15.28 20.56
N VAL A 848 -3.95 14.82 19.78
CA VAL A 848 -3.73 13.38 19.54
C VAL A 848 -3.46 12.68 20.87
N GLY A 849 -4.31 11.69 21.20
CA GLY A 849 -4.29 10.93 22.44
C GLY A 849 -5.12 11.52 23.59
N SER A 850 -5.70 12.72 23.41
CA SER A 850 -6.51 13.40 24.44
C SER A 850 -7.91 13.80 23.95
N GLY A 851 -8.27 13.50 22.69
CA GLY A 851 -9.60 13.72 22.12
C GLY A 851 -9.84 15.11 21.52
N TYR A 852 -11.09 15.54 21.55
CA TYR A 852 -11.61 16.82 21.05
C TYR A 852 -12.09 17.72 22.19
N THR A 853 -11.95 19.02 21.97
CA THR A 853 -12.50 20.07 22.83
C THR A 853 -13.24 21.08 21.96
N ALA A 854 -14.56 21.19 22.13
CA ALA A 854 -15.40 22.18 21.49
C ALA A 854 -15.78 23.26 22.50
N LYS A 855 -15.55 24.52 22.15
CA LYS A 855 -15.96 25.69 22.93
C LYS A 855 -16.91 26.53 22.09
N LEU A 856 -18.09 26.76 22.62
CA LEU A 856 -19.10 27.60 22.00
C LEU A 856 -19.38 28.79 22.92
N VAL A 857 -19.25 30.01 22.40
CA VAL A 857 -19.53 31.26 23.11
C VAL A 857 -20.61 32.02 22.35
N MET A 858 -21.71 32.32 23.03
CA MET A 858 -22.87 33.03 22.45
C MET A 858 -23.35 34.12 23.41
N PRO A 859 -23.81 35.29 22.94
CA PRO A 859 -24.42 36.31 23.77
C PRO A 859 -25.79 35.86 24.26
N LEU A 860 -26.12 36.17 25.50
CA LEU A 860 -27.47 35.98 26.03
C LEU A 860 -28.41 37.03 25.40
N ALA A 861 -29.63 36.61 25.08
CA ALA A 861 -30.70 37.54 24.76
C ALA A 861 -31.21 38.13 26.09
N GLU A 862 -31.17 39.47 26.22
CA GLU A 862 -31.74 40.18 27.38
C GLU A 862 -33.27 40.11 27.41
#